data_AF-A0A8J7NWE4-F1
#
_entry.id   AF-A0A8J7NWE4-F1
#
_cell.length_a   1.000
_cell.length_b   1.000
_cell.length_c   1.000
_cell.angle_alpha   90.00
_cell.angle_beta   90.00
_cell.angle_gamma   90.00
#
_symmetry.space_group_name_H-M   'P 1'
#
loop_
_entity.id
_entity.type
_entity.pdbx_description
1 polymer ?
#
loop_
_entity_poly.entity_id
_entity_poly.type
_entity_poly.pdbx_seq_one_letter_code
_entity_poly.pdbx_strand_id
1 'polypeptide(L)'
;MDENQGKGIRVLGVAFAAGRDTPVFCSLVNGDGEVVDFLRLPYFLKRRNAWREEEREKKMQDIENLKKFLVSKKPHVIAVAGENRDAHMIIEDIKRVVSELEQEMSLPSIGVELVDNELAVLYMNSKKSEVDFRDYPPLLRQAVSIARKIQDPLVEYAQVCSTDEDILCLKMHPLQEHVVKEDLLNALYCEFINRVNEVGVDVNRGIAHPYTQSLVQYVCGLGPRKGSHLLKILKQNNTRLENRTQLVTMCHMGPKVFINCAGFIKIDTASLGDSTDSYIEVLDGSRVHPETYEWARKMAVDALEYDESAEDANPAGALEEILENPERLKDLDLDAFAEELERQGYGNKGITLYDIRAELSCRYKDLRAPYRPPNTEEVFNLLTKETPETFYIGKLITSVVTGIAHRRPQGESYDQAIRNDETGLWQCPFCQQDNFPELSEVWNHFDSGSCPGQAIGVRTRMDNGVMGFIPTKFLSDKVVKHPEERVKVGMTVHCRIMKIDIEKFSVDLTCRTSDLMDKNNEWKLPKDTYYDFDAEAEDLKQEEEAKKKQQRTTYIKRVIAHPSFHNINFKQAEKMMETMDQGDVIIRPSSKGENHLTVTWKVAEGIYQHVDVREEGKENAFSLGHTLWINNEEFEDLDEITARYVQPMASFARDLLGHKYFQDCNGGDRKKMEELLVKAKKEKPTFIPYYVSACKELPGKFLLGYQPRGKPRIEFVTVTPDGFRYRSQIFPTVNGLFRWFKDHYHDPVPGITPSSSSRTRTPASIGATPANINIADLTRAVSALPQNMTSQMFSAIAAVTGQSQNPNATPAQWASSQYGYSGGSSGGGGGSSAYHVFATPAQQPIATPLMTPSYSYTTPSQQAMTTPQYPSSATPQSSHGHASSSSSSSSSSRHRQQPKTSSHTAVDWGKMAEQWLQEKEAERRKQKTRVTPRPSPSPMIESTPMSIAGDATPLLDEMDR
;
A
#
# COMPACT_ATOMS: atom_id res chain seq x y z
N MET A 1 -32.00 -1.73 41.36
CA MET A 1 -31.00 -1.12 40.46
C MET A 1 -29.77 -0.85 41.31
N ASP A 2 -28.55 -1.03 40.78
CA ASP A 2 -27.34 -0.79 41.58
C ASP A 2 -27.06 0.70 41.75
N GLU A 3 -26.86 1.15 42.98
CA GLU A 3 -26.56 2.56 43.34
C GLU A 3 -25.28 3.11 42.68
N ASN A 4 -24.45 2.26 42.09
CA ASN A 4 -23.25 2.63 41.33
C ASN A 4 -23.54 3.18 39.92
N GLN A 5 -24.74 3.01 39.37
CA GLN A 5 -25.05 3.45 37.99
C GLN A 5 -24.84 4.97 37.78
N GLY A 6 -24.99 5.79 38.82
CA GLY A 6 -24.82 7.26 38.75
C GLY A 6 -23.38 7.78 38.79
N LYS A 7 -22.34 6.93 38.93
CA LYS A 7 -20.93 7.40 39.14
C LYS A 7 -19.94 7.03 38.02
N GLY A 8 -20.44 6.45 36.93
CA GLY A 8 -19.63 6.09 35.76
C GLY A 8 -18.55 5.04 35.99
N ILE A 9 -17.83 4.68 34.93
CA ILE A 9 -16.80 3.63 34.96
C ILE A 9 -15.43 4.28 35.07
N ARG A 10 -14.68 4.02 36.16
CA ARG A 10 -13.26 4.40 36.27
C ARG A 10 -12.41 3.46 35.41
N VAL A 11 -11.66 3.99 34.45
CA VAL A 11 -10.89 3.20 33.48
C VAL A 11 -9.40 3.52 33.58
N LEU A 12 -8.57 2.48 33.55
CA LEU A 12 -7.12 2.59 33.39
C LEU A 12 -6.75 2.24 31.95
N GLY A 13 -6.55 3.25 31.09
CA GLY A 13 -6.02 3.05 29.75
C GLY A 13 -4.52 2.76 29.79
N VAL A 14 -4.03 1.84 28.95
CA VAL A 14 -2.64 1.39 28.90
C VAL A 14 -2.17 1.40 27.44
N ALA A 15 -1.14 2.20 27.14
CA ALA A 15 -0.58 2.37 25.81
C ALA A 15 0.94 2.13 25.80
N PHE A 16 1.43 1.61 24.68
CA PHE A 16 2.83 1.24 24.45
C PHE A 16 3.13 1.27 22.94
N ALA A 17 4.41 1.35 22.58
CA ALA A 17 4.87 1.27 21.19
C ALA A 17 5.60 -0.04 20.90
N ALA A 18 5.74 -0.41 19.63
CA ALA A 18 6.41 -1.65 19.20
C ALA A 18 7.89 -1.80 19.65
N GLY A 19 8.56 -0.71 20.06
CA GLY A 19 9.93 -0.76 20.58
C GLY A 19 9.98 -1.24 22.04
N ARG A 20 10.64 -2.37 22.31
CA ARG A 20 10.73 -2.97 23.66
C ARG A 20 11.58 -2.22 24.69
N ASP A 21 12.23 -1.14 24.28
CA ASP A 21 12.91 -0.18 25.15
C ASP A 21 12.09 1.12 25.35
N THR A 22 10.86 1.17 24.82
CA THR A 22 9.91 2.25 25.11
C THR A 22 9.15 1.98 26.41
N PRO A 23 8.88 3.01 27.23
CA PRO A 23 8.07 2.86 28.43
C PRO A 23 6.60 2.60 28.09
N VAL A 24 5.95 1.72 28.85
CA VAL A 24 4.49 1.62 28.87
C VAL A 24 3.94 2.79 29.70
N PHE A 25 2.90 3.45 29.20
CA PHE A 25 2.19 4.51 29.92
C PHE A 25 0.77 4.05 30.27
N CYS A 26 0.34 4.33 31.49
CA CYS A 26 -1.03 4.10 31.93
C CYS A 26 -1.67 5.43 32.37
N SER A 27 -2.93 5.66 32.00
CA SER A 27 -3.71 6.84 32.38
C SER A 27 -5.00 6.42 33.06
N LEU A 28 -5.23 6.88 34.29
CA LEU A 28 -6.47 6.66 35.02
C LEU A 28 -7.47 7.78 34.72
N VAL A 29 -8.66 7.40 34.29
CA VAL A 29 -9.76 8.30 33.96
C VAL A 29 -10.94 8.04 34.90
N ASN A 30 -11.57 9.10 35.43
CA ASN A 30 -12.77 8.99 36.28
C ASN A 30 -14.03 8.67 35.43
N GLY A 31 -15.19 8.47 36.07
CA GLY A 31 -16.47 8.30 35.37
C GLY A 31 -16.88 9.49 34.50
N ASP A 32 -16.22 10.63 34.67
CA ASP A 32 -16.46 11.89 33.94
C ASP A 32 -15.47 12.15 32.79
N GLY A 33 -14.65 11.17 32.42
CA GLY A 33 -13.71 11.27 31.30
C GLY A 33 -12.49 12.16 31.55
N GLU A 34 -12.26 12.56 32.80
CA GLU A 34 -11.13 13.38 33.24
C GLU A 34 -9.97 12.54 33.78
N VAL A 35 -8.74 12.97 33.50
CA VAL A 35 -7.52 12.27 33.91
C VAL A 35 -7.22 12.55 35.38
N VAL A 36 -7.25 11.51 36.20
CA VAL A 36 -7.06 11.59 37.67
C VAL A 36 -5.60 11.40 38.06
N ASP A 37 -4.90 10.48 37.40
CA ASP A 37 -3.50 10.16 37.68
C ASP A 37 -2.89 9.34 36.52
N PHE A 38 -1.56 9.20 36.47
CA PHE A 38 -0.87 8.42 35.46
C PHE A 38 0.32 7.64 36.02
N LEU A 39 0.76 6.63 35.27
CA LEU A 39 1.87 5.75 35.62
C LEU A 39 2.77 5.54 34.40
N ARG A 40 4.09 5.48 34.63
CA ARG A 40 5.11 5.14 33.62
C ARG A 40 5.85 3.88 34.09
N LEU A 41 5.89 2.86 33.24
CA LEU A 41 6.53 1.57 33.53
C LEU A 41 7.62 1.30 32.46
N PRO A 42 8.88 1.72 32.69
CA PRO A 42 9.92 1.75 31.65
C PRO A 42 10.41 0.38 31.16
N TYR A 43 10.20 -0.68 31.94
CA TYR A 43 10.69 -2.04 31.67
C TYR A 43 9.56 -3.05 31.49
N PHE A 44 8.29 -2.61 31.44
CA PHE A 44 7.14 -3.53 31.36
C PHE A 44 7.05 -4.31 30.02
N LEU A 45 7.69 -3.84 28.95
CA LEU A 45 7.87 -4.59 27.70
C LEU A 45 9.01 -5.64 27.74
N LYS A 46 9.75 -5.73 28.84
CA LYS A 46 10.74 -6.80 29.06
C LYS A 46 10.03 -8.07 29.54
N ARG A 47 10.54 -9.23 29.10
CA ARG A 47 9.99 -10.53 29.49
C ARG A 47 10.24 -10.79 30.98
N ARG A 48 9.23 -11.26 31.72
CA ARG A 48 9.37 -11.72 33.11
C ARG A 48 10.48 -12.77 33.29
N ASN A 49 10.69 -13.63 32.29
CA ASN A 49 11.78 -14.61 32.25
C ASN A 49 12.91 -14.16 31.28
N ALA A 50 13.38 -12.92 31.40
CA ALA A 50 14.53 -12.43 30.64
C ALA A 50 15.83 -13.13 31.09
N TRP A 51 16.75 -13.37 30.14
CA TRP A 51 18.07 -13.95 30.42
C TRP A 51 18.98 -13.00 31.22
N ARG A 52 18.76 -11.68 31.09
CA ARG A 52 19.45 -10.67 31.90
C ARG A 52 18.73 -10.48 33.22
N GLU A 53 19.43 -10.76 34.31
CA GLU A 53 18.92 -10.59 35.68
C GLU A 53 18.44 -9.16 35.97
N GLU A 54 19.18 -8.16 35.50
CA GLU A 54 18.81 -6.73 35.63
C GLU A 54 17.47 -6.40 34.95
N GLU A 55 17.17 -6.98 33.78
CA GLU A 55 15.89 -6.77 33.09
C GLU A 55 14.74 -7.48 33.82
N ARG A 56 15.01 -8.68 34.38
CA ARG A 56 14.08 -9.46 35.19
C ARG A 56 13.69 -8.73 36.47
N GLU A 57 14.66 -8.19 37.21
CA GLU A 57 14.44 -7.42 38.43
C GLU A 57 13.64 -6.14 38.17
N LYS A 58 14.02 -5.36 37.15
CA LYS A 58 13.34 -4.11 36.79
C LYS A 58 11.90 -4.34 36.31
N LYS A 59 11.64 -5.42 35.56
CA LYS A 59 10.27 -5.84 35.19
C LYS A 59 9.42 -6.21 36.42
N MET A 60 10.02 -6.86 37.43
CA MET A 60 9.32 -7.14 38.70
C MET A 60 9.03 -5.86 39.50
N GLN A 61 9.94 -4.88 39.50
CA GLN A 61 9.69 -3.58 40.13
C GLN A 61 8.54 -2.82 39.45
N ASP A 62 8.42 -2.87 38.11
CA ASP A 62 7.30 -2.26 37.40
C ASP A 62 5.96 -2.99 37.65
N ILE A 63 5.97 -4.33 37.79
CA ILE A 63 4.81 -5.11 38.23
C ILE A 63 4.35 -4.66 39.64
N GLU A 64 5.29 -4.45 40.56
CA GLU A 64 5.01 -4.01 41.93
C GLU A 64 4.53 -2.54 41.99
N ASN A 65 5.04 -1.68 41.10
CA ASN A 65 4.54 -0.32 40.92
C ASN A 65 3.08 -0.32 40.42
N LEU A 66 2.75 -1.22 39.48
CA LEU A 66 1.39 -1.41 39.00
C LEU A 66 0.46 -1.94 40.12
N LYS A 67 0.87 -2.95 40.90
CA LYS A 67 0.10 -3.44 42.07
C LYS A 67 -0.29 -2.29 42.99
N LYS A 68 0.69 -1.48 43.42
CA LYS A 68 0.47 -0.31 44.29
C LYS A 68 -0.50 0.71 43.68
N PHE A 69 -0.40 0.98 42.38
CA PHE A 69 -1.31 1.90 41.69
C PHE A 69 -2.75 1.36 41.64
N LEU A 70 -2.94 0.08 41.30
CA LEU A 70 -4.27 -0.56 41.26
C LEU A 70 -4.94 -0.54 42.64
N VAL A 71 -4.23 -0.92 43.71
CA VAL A 71 -4.74 -0.88 45.09
C VAL A 71 -5.11 0.54 45.53
N SER A 72 -4.30 1.54 45.17
CA SER A 72 -4.53 2.94 45.52
C SER A 72 -5.68 3.61 44.75
N LYS A 73 -6.01 3.13 43.54
CA LYS A 73 -6.89 3.84 42.60
C LYS A 73 -8.16 3.10 42.24
N LYS A 74 -8.17 1.77 42.37
CA LYS A 74 -9.31 0.87 42.15
C LYS A 74 -10.08 1.20 40.86
N PRO A 75 -9.46 1.06 39.66
CA PRO A 75 -10.21 1.12 38.40
C PRO A 75 -11.23 -0.01 38.34
N HIS A 76 -12.32 0.18 37.58
CA HIS A 76 -13.29 -0.88 37.29
C HIS A 76 -12.86 -1.71 36.07
N VAL A 77 -12.20 -1.07 35.10
CA VAL A 77 -11.72 -1.69 33.86
C VAL A 77 -10.31 -1.20 33.54
N ILE A 78 -9.46 -2.09 33.00
CA ILE A 78 -8.16 -1.78 32.40
C ILE A 78 -8.28 -2.03 30.90
N ALA A 79 -7.96 -1.02 30.09
CA ALA A 79 -8.07 -1.04 28.64
C ALA A 79 -6.67 -0.97 28.01
N VAL A 80 -6.26 -2.02 27.30
CA VAL A 80 -4.92 -2.13 26.71
C VAL A 80 -4.98 -1.86 25.20
N ALA A 81 -4.06 -1.04 24.68
CA ALA A 81 -3.98 -0.70 23.27
C ALA A 81 -3.60 -1.90 22.37
N GLY A 82 -4.38 -2.16 21.33
CA GLY A 82 -4.14 -3.19 20.31
C GLY A 82 -3.10 -2.83 19.24
N GLU A 83 -1.90 -2.44 19.66
CA GLU A 83 -0.80 -2.06 18.75
C GLU A 83 -0.22 -3.26 17.99
N ASN A 84 0.20 -4.31 18.70
CA ASN A 84 0.82 -5.51 18.14
C ASN A 84 0.80 -6.66 19.15
N ARG A 85 1.24 -7.86 18.74
CA ARG A 85 1.26 -9.09 19.54
C ARG A 85 1.88 -8.99 20.96
N ASP A 86 2.84 -8.12 21.23
CA ASP A 86 3.36 -7.94 22.61
C ASP A 86 2.28 -7.38 23.57
N ALA A 87 1.16 -6.84 23.07
CA ALA A 87 -0.05 -6.55 23.85
C ALA A 87 -0.58 -7.78 24.60
N HIS A 88 -0.47 -8.98 24.02
CA HIS A 88 -0.95 -10.20 24.67
C HIS A 88 -0.12 -10.55 25.91
N MET A 89 1.20 -10.33 25.86
CA MET A 89 2.09 -10.44 27.03
C MET A 89 1.75 -9.40 28.11
N ILE A 90 1.44 -8.16 27.70
CA ILE A 90 0.98 -7.11 28.63
C ILE A 90 -0.34 -7.52 29.30
N ILE A 91 -1.32 -8.03 28.55
CA ILE A 91 -2.60 -8.50 29.09
C ILE A 91 -2.41 -9.71 30.01
N GLU A 92 -1.55 -10.68 29.67
CA GLU A 92 -1.23 -11.80 30.56
C GLU A 92 -0.62 -11.33 31.88
N ASP A 93 0.37 -10.43 31.85
CA ASP A 93 1.00 -9.91 33.07
C ASP A 93 0.01 -9.09 33.90
N ILE A 94 -0.85 -8.27 33.28
CA ILE A 94 -1.88 -7.51 33.99
C ILE A 94 -2.95 -8.43 34.59
N LYS A 95 -3.44 -9.44 33.84
CA LYS A 95 -4.45 -10.40 34.36
C LYS A 95 -3.90 -11.20 35.54
N ARG A 96 -2.63 -11.62 35.50
CA ARG A 96 -1.95 -12.25 36.66
C ARG A 96 -1.92 -11.31 37.86
N VAL A 97 -1.52 -10.04 37.66
CA VAL A 97 -1.50 -9.02 38.72
C VAL A 97 -2.89 -8.77 39.32
N VAL A 98 -3.94 -8.71 38.49
CA VAL A 98 -5.33 -8.56 38.95
C VAL A 98 -5.74 -9.77 39.77
N SER A 99 -5.54 -11.01 39.29
CA SER A 99 -5.93 -12.20 40.05
C SER A 99 -5.09 -12.47 41.31
N GLU A 100 -3.83 -12.05 41.35
CA GLU A 100 -3.06 -11.99 42.60
C GLU A 100 -3.71 -11.02 43.60
N LEU A 101 -4.13 -9.82 43.16
CA LEU A 101 -4.77 -8.82 44.03
C LEU A 101 -6.22 -9.18 44.44
N GLU A 102 -6.98 -9.85 43.58
CA GLU A 102 -8.30 -10.42 43.90
C GLU A 102 -8.18 -11.43 45.06
N GLN A 103 -7.17 -12.29 45.01
CA GLN A 103 -6.89 -13.30 46.05
C GLN A 103 -6.27 -12.71 47.33
N GLU A 104 -5.30 -11.80 47.19
CA GLU A 104 -4.57 -11.19 48.32
C GLU A 104 -5.44 -10.20 49.12
N MET A 105 -6.34 -9.46 48.45
CA MET A 105 -6.99 -8.28 49.04
C MET A 105 -8.52 -8.24 48.91
N SER A 106 -9.16 -9.27 48.32
CA SER A 106 -10.62 -9.33 48.09
C SER A 106 -11.16 -8.08 47.37
N LEU A 107 -10.41 -7.59 46.38
CA LEU A 107 -10.86 -6.48 45.55
C LEU A 107 -11.99 -6.94 44.60
N PRO A 108 -12.93 -6.05 44.24
CA PRO A 108 -13.89 -6.31 43.16
C PRO A 108 -13.13 -6.64 41.86
N SER A 109 -13.65 -7.60 41.10
CA SER A 109 -12.96 -8.06 39.87
C SER A 109 -12.84 -6.94 38.85
N ILE A 110 -11.67 -6.84 38.22
CA ILE A 110 -11.30 -5.75 37.31
C ILE A 110 -11.22 -6.32 35.89
N GLY A 111 -12.11 -5.86 35.01
CA GLY A 111 -12.07 -6.27 33.59
C GLY A 111 -10.77 -5.84 32.92
N VAL A 112 -10.15 -6.72 32.12
CA VAL A 112 -8.91 -6.42 31.39
C VAL A 112 -9.13 -6.69 29.89
N GLU A 113 -9.43 -5.61 29.19
CA GLU A 113 -9.92 -5.57 27.81
C GLU A 113 -8.82 -5.15 26.83
N LEU A 114 -8.88 -5.70 25.61
CA LEU A 114 -8.08 -5.25 24.48
C LEU A 114 -8.91 -4.28 23.64
N VAL A 115 -8.39 -3.08 23.40
CA VAL A 115 -9.11 -1.99 22.72
C VAL A 115 -8.34 -1.58 21.47
N ASP A 116 -9.05 -1.45 20.35
CA ASP A 116 -8.49 -0.92 19.11
C ASP A 116 -7.87 0.47 19.32
N ASN A 117 -6.63 0.63 18.86
CA ASN A 117 -5.83 1.81 19.11
C ASN A 117 -5.75 2.80 17.94
N GLU A 118 -6.34 2.53 16.77
CA GLU A 118 -6.18 3.39 15.59
C GLU A 118 -6.74 4.81 15.82
N LEU A 119 -7.94 4.90 16.43
CA LEU A 119 -8.51 6.17 16.89
C LEU A 119 -7.58 6.91 17.88
N ALA A 120 -6.90 6.18 18.77
CA ALA A 120 -6.02 6.77 19.78
C ALA A 120 -4.65 7.19 19.20
N VAL A 121 -4.17 6.51 18.16
CA VAL A 121 -3.01 6.91 17.35
C VAL A 121 -3.33 8.18 16.56
N LEU A 122 -4.55 8.29 16.02
CA LEU A 122 -5.02 9.52 15.38
C LEU A 122 -5.10 10.67 16.40
N TYR A 123 -5.76 10.45 17.55
CA TYR A 123 -5.89 11.46 18.60
C TYR A 123 -4.52 11.95 19.10
N MET A 124 -3.57 11.06 19.43
CA MET A 124 -2.29 11.48 20.03
C MET A 124 -1.42 12.39 19.12
N ASN A 125 -1.64 12.31 17.81
CA ASN A 125 -0.97 13.14 16.80
C ASN A 125 -1.80 14.37 16.39
N SER A 126 -3.07 14.44 16.78
CA SER A 126 -3.94 15.59 16.50
C SER A 126 -3.53 16.83 17.30
N LYS A 127 -3.72 18.01 16.69
CA LYS A 127 -3.56 19.32 17.36
C LYS A 127 -4.44 19.44 18.61
N LYS A 128 -5.61 18.78 18.61
CA LYS A 128 -6.52 18.76 19.76
C LYS A 128 -5.86 18.12 20.99
N SER A 129 -5.11 17.04 20.83
CA SER A 129 -4.38 16.44 21.96
C SER A 129 -3.27 17.35 22.52
N GLU A 130 -2.67 18.21 21.70
CA GLU A 130 -1.67 19.22 22.12
C GLU A 130 -2.30 20.43 22.83
N VAL A 131 -3.57 20.72 22.54
CA VAL A 131 -4.36 21.73 23.26
C VAL A 131 -4.90 21.16 24.58
N ASP A 132 -5.47 19.95 24.56
CA ASP A 132 -6.03 19.28 25.74
C ASP A 132 -4.92 18.90 26.75
N PHE A 133 -3.77 18.41 26.27
CA PHE A 133 -2.70 17.81 27.08
C PHE A 133 -1.29 18.17 26.58
N ARG A 134 -1.01 19.48 26.41
CA ARG A 134 0.29 20.03 25.98
C ARG A 134 1.51 19.38 26.66
N ASP A 135 1.42 19.22 27.98
CA ASP A 135 2.48 18.73 28.85
C ASP A 135 2.70 17.20 28.76
N TYR A 136 1.78 16.45 28.15
CA TYR A 136 1.84 14.98 28.12
C TYR A 136 2.58 14.46 26.87
N PRO A 137 3.44 13.43 27.02
CA PRO A 137 4.05 12.75 25.88
C PRO A 137 2.99 11.98 25.06
N PRO A 138 3.20 11.77 23.74
CA PRO A 138 2.16 11.20 22.86
C PRO A 138 1.56 9.87 23.34
N LEU A 139 2.38 8.92 23.83
CA LEU A 139 1.89 7.64 24.37
C LEU A 139 0.98 7.81 25.60
N LEU A 140 1.18 8.85 26.42
CA LEU A 140 0.26 9.13 27.53
C LEU A 140 -1.08 9.69 27.01
N ARG A 141 -1.07 10.54 25.97
CA ARG A 141 -2.30 11.00 25.29
C ARG A 141 -3.05 9.84 24.63
N GLN A 142 -2.32 8.89 24.04
CA GLN A 142 -2.88 7.64 23.52
C GLN A 142 -3.55 6.83 24.64
N ALA A 143 -2.93 6.70 25.81
CA ALA A 143 -3.53 6.03 26.97
C ALA A 143 -4.82 6.72 27.48
N VAL A 144 -4.88 8.07 27.45
CA VAL A 144 -6.12 8.82 27.74
C VAL A 144 -7.23 8.46 26.74
N SER A 145 -6.91 8.47 25.44
CA SER A 145 -7.87 8.19 24.37
C SER A 145 -8.39 6.74 24.42
N ILE A 146 -7.52 5.76 24.68
CA ILE A 146 -7.91 4.36 24.94
C ILE A 146 -8.89 4.26 26.11
N ALA A 147 -8.63 4.97 27.21
CA ALA A 147 -9.52 4.98 28.37
C ALA A 147 -10.89 5.63 28.08
N ARG A 148 -10.92 6.73 27.32
CA ARG A 148 -12.17 7.39 26.91
C ARG A 148 -12.98 6.58 25.92
N LYS A 149 -12.32 5.93 24.94
CA LYS A 149 -12.96 5.13 23.89
C LYS A 149 -13.81 3.98 24.46
N ILE A 150 -13.41 3.35 25.57
CA ILE A 150 -14.20 2.30 26.24
C ILE A 150 -15.24 2.85 27.24
N GLN A 151 -15.16 4.14 27.60
CA GLN A 151 -16.21 4.82 28.38
C GLN A 151 -17.36 5.29 27.48
N ASP A 152 -17.06 6.02 26.42
CA ASP A 152 -18.01 6.33 25.35
C ASP A 152 -17.29 6.48 23.99
N PRO A 153 -17.42 5.51 23.07
CA PRO A 153 -16.84 5.62 21.74
C PRO A 153 -17.33 6.83 20.96
N LEU A 154 -18.59 7.24 21.13
CA LEU A 154 -19.23 8.30 20.34
C LEU A 154 -18.59 9.66 20.64
N VAL A 155 -18.27 9.92 21.92
CA VAL A 155 -17.55 11.13 22.34
C VAL A 155 -16.12 11.16 21.78
N GLU A 156 -15.42 10.02 21.76
CA GLU A 156 -14.04 9.96 21.29
C GLU A 156 -13.95 10.08 19.75
N TYR A 157 -14.85 9.43 19.01
CA TYR A 157 -14.97 9.61 17.55
C TYR A 157 -15.37 11.05 17.17
N ALA A 158 -16.27 11.68 17.93
CA ALA A 158 -16.66 13.08 17.70
C ALA A 158 -15.51 14.09 17.90
N GLN A 159 -14.46 13.73 18.67
CA GLN A 159 -13.30 14.63 18.87
C GLN A 159 -12.35 14.67 17.66
N VAL A 160 -12.23 13.59 16.89
CA VAL A 160 -11.40 13.54 15.67
C VAL A 160 -12.16 13.91 14.39
N CYS A 161 -13.50 13.88 14.42
CA CYS A 161 -14.35 14.42 13.35
C CYS A 161 -14.41 15.96 13.42
N SER A 162 -13.25 16.60 13.19
CA SER A 162 -13.03 18.05 13.29
C SER A 162 -12.90 18.71 11.91
N THR A 163 -12.72 20.04 11.90
CA THR A 163 -12.45 20.82 10.67
C THR A 163 -11.16 20.42 9.96
N ASP A 164 -10.26 19.71 10.64
CA ASP A 164 -8.99 19.24 10.07
C ASP A 164 -9.14 17.90 9.34
N GLU A 165 -10.37 17.33 9.34
CA GLU A 165 -10.77 16.13 8.59
C GLU A 165 -10.02 14.83 8.99
N ASP A 166 -9.28 14.84 10.11
CA ASP A 166 -8.49 13.73 10.67
C ASP A 166 -9.21 12.36 10.61
N ILE A 167 -10.53 12.34 10.83
CA ILE A 167 -11.39 11.14 10.73
C ILE A 167 -11.22 10.36 9.40
N LEU A 168 -10.89 11.04 8.29
CA LEU A 168 -10.66 10.40 6.98
C LEU A 168 -9.39 9.56 6.91
N CYS A 169 -8.44 9.76 7.83
CA CYS A 169 -7.24 8.94 7.96
C CYS A 169 -7.51 7.60 8.64
N LEU A 170 -8.67 7.43 9.31
CA LEU A 170 -9.11 6.15 9.85
C LEU A 170 -9.77 5.32 8.73
N LYS A 171 -9.27 4.10 8.50
CA LYS A 171 -9.72 3.26 7.38
C LYS A 171 -10.88 2.36 7.79
N MET A 172 -12.10 2.88 7.66
CA MET A 172 -13.34 2.15 7.90
C MET A 172 -13.61 1.05 6.85
N HIS A 173 -13.05 1.18 5.65
CA HIS A 173 -13.23 0.21 4.56
C HIS A 173 -12.02 0.17 3.61
N PRO A 174 -11.61 -0.99 3.06
CA PRO A 174 -10.45 -1.08 2.16
C PRO A 174 -10.57 -0.19 0.91
N LEU A 175 -11.77 -0.02 0.36
CA LEU A 175 -12.05 0.79 -0.83
C LEU A 175 -12.32 2.27 -0.52
N GLN A 176 -12.13 2.74 0.71
CA GLN A 176 -12.42 4.12 1.14
C GLN A 176 -11.71 5.18 0.29
N GLU A 177 -10.49 4.91 -0.17
CA GLU A 177 -9.70 5.82 -1.03
C GLU A 177 -10.24 5.94 -2.47
N HIS A 178 -11.21 5.12 -2.87
CA HIS A 178 -11.88 5.20 -4.17
C HIS A 178 -13.22 5.96 -4.13
N VAL A 179 -13.69 6.36 -2.94
CA VAL A 179 -14.93 7.11 -2.75
C VAL A 179 -14.67 8.61 -2.87
N VAL A 180 -15.62 9.37 -3.41
CA VAL A 180 -15.55 10.84 -3.42
C VAL A 180 -15.56 11.34 -1.98
N LYS A 181 -14.52 12.11 -1.62
CA LYS A 181 -14.30 12.63 -0.26
C LYS A 181 -15.52 13.33 0.35
N GLU A 182 -16.22 14.13 -0.44
CA GLU A 182 -17.39 14.90 0.02
C GLU A 182 -18.57 13.97 0.35
N ASP A 183 -18.83 12.94 -0.47
CA ASP A 183 -19.88 11.96 -0.20
C ASP A 183 -19.58 11.12 1.04
N LEU A 184 -18.31 10.73 1.23
CA LEU A 184 -17.85 10.03 2.44
C LEU A 184 -18.00 10.90 3.69
N LEU A 185 -17.61 12.18 3.65
CA LEU A 185 -17.81 13.12 4.75
C LEU A 185 -19.31 13.32 5.06
N ASN A 186 -20.14 13.48 4.03
CA ASN A 186 -21.59 13.61 4.19
C ASN A 186 -22.20 12.36 4.85
N ALA A 187 -21.80 11.16 4.43
CA ALA A 187 -22.25 9.91 5.04
C ALA A 187 -21.81 9.80 6.52
N LEU A 188 -20.55 10.13 6.84
CA LEU A 188 -20.04 10.16 8.21
C LEU A 188 -20.81 11.17 9.07
N TYR A 189 -21.04 12.39 8.57
CA TYR A 189 -21.81 13.41 9.29
C TYR A 189 -23.27 12.98 9.53
N CYS A 190 -23.91 12.31 8.56
CA CYS A 190 -25.24 11.74 8.74
C CYS A 190 -25.26 10.69 9.87
N GLU A 191 -24.29 9.78 9.94
CA GLU A 191 -24.25 8.82 11.05
C GLU A 191 -23.89 9.46 12.40
N PHE A 192 -23.02 10.47 12.45
CA PHE A 192 -22.82 11.25 13.68
C PHE A 192 -24.13 11.92 14.12
N ILE A 193 -24.90 12.53 13.21
CA ILE A 193 -26.22 13.10 13.53
C ILE A 193 -27.17 11.99 14.04
N ASN A 194 -27.28 10.86 13.35
CA ASN A 194 -28.14 9.74 13.75
C ASN A 194 -27.80 9.26 15.18
N ARG A 195 -26.54 8.88 15.44
CA ARG A 195 -26.12 8.33 16.74
C ARG A 195 -26.18 9.36 17.88
N VAL A 196 -25.84 10.62 17.61
CA VAL A 196 -25.81 11.67 18.66
C VAL A 196 -27.22 12.08 19.09
N ASN A 197 -28.19 12.15 18.17
CA ASN A 197 -29.57 12.49 18.52
C ASN A 197 -30.33 11.29 19.12
N GLU A 198 -29.97 10.05 18.77
CA GLU A 198 -30.46 8.84 19.46
C GLU A 198 -30.03 8.78 20.94
N VAL A 199 -28.75 9.03 21.24
CA VAL A 199 -28.25 9.07 22.63
C VAL A 199 -28.74 10.31 23.38
N GLY A 200 -28.80 11.46 22.71
CA GLY A 200 -29.04 12.77 23.32
C GLY A 200 -27.77 13.41 23.87
N VAL A 201 -27.76 14.74 24.01
CA VAL A 201 -26.59 15.52 24.43
C VAL A 201 -26.91 16.37 25.65
N ASP A 202 -26.18 16.13 26.73
CA ASP A 202 -26.17 16.99 27.91
C ASP A 202 -25.27 18.21 27.68
N VAL A 203 -25.88 19.38 27.53
CA VAL A 203 -25.19 20.65 27.28
C VAL A 203 -24.46 21.14 28.54
N ASN A 204 -24.93 20.81 29.75
CA ASN A 204 -24.26 21.16 31.01
C ASN A 204 -22.99 20.33 31.22
N ARG A 205 -23.04 19.03 30.95
CA ARG A 205 -21.86 18.15 30.88
C ARG A 205 -20.89 18.61 29.77
N GLY A 206 -21.44 19.11 28.66
CA GLY A 206 -20.71 19.85 27.63
C GLY A 206 -19.92 21.04 28.19
N ILE A 207 -20.58 21.93 28.93
CA ILE A 207 -19.95 23.11 29.53
C ILE A 207 -18.85 22.72 30.53
N ALA A 208 -19.12 21.75 31.40
CA ALA A 208 -18.21 21.29 32.44
C ALA A 208 -16.94 20.61 31.89
N HIS A 209 -17.08 19.66 30.96
CA HIS A 209 -15.96 18.83 30.51
C HIS A 209 -15.64 19.07 29.01
N PRO A 210 -14.53 19.76 28.66
CA PRO A 210 -14.25 20.18 27.28
C PRO A 210 -14.20 19.09 26.21
N TYR A 211 -14.00 17.82 26.57
CA TYR A 211 -13.89 16.72 25.62
C TYR A 211 -15.26 16.27 25.05
N THR A 212 -16.38 16.51 25.75
CA THR A 212 -17.74 16.17 25.29
C THR A 212 -18.34 17.23 24.35
N GLN A 213 -17.77 18.43 24.31
CA GLN A 213 -18.31 19.59 23.57
C GLN A 213 -18.48 19.33 22.06
N SER A 214 -17.66 18.44 21.49
CA SER A 214 -17.76 18.02 20.09
C SER A 214 -19.08 17.35 19.70
N LEU A 215 -19.87 16.84 20.66
CA LEU A 215 -21.20 16.28 20.35
C LEU A 215 -22.22 17.36 19.93
N VAL A 216 -22.12 18.56 20.51
CA VAL A 216 -23.16 19.61 20.39
C VAL A 216 -23.34 20.09 18.94
N GLN A 217 -22.34 19.92 18.08
CA GLN A 217 -22.45 20.28 16.65
C GLN A 217 -23.37 19.34 15.85
N TYR A 218 -23.54 18.08 16.29
CA TYR A 218 -24.36 17.08 15.57
C TYR A 218 -25.81 17.05 16.04
N VAL A 219 -26.15 17.78 17.11
CA VAL A 219 -27.54 17.95 17.56
C VAL A 219 -28.36 18.61 16.44
N CYS A 220 -29.52 18.01 16.15
CA CYS A 220 -30.41 18.44 15.08
C CYS A 220 -30.67 19.95 15.11
N GLY A 221 -30.48 20.61 13.97
CA GLY A 221 -30.67 22.05 13.82
C GLY A 221 -29.53 22.95 14.37
N LEU A 222 -28.58 22.46 15.17
CA LEU A 222 -27.47 23.29 15.68
C LEU A 222 -26.35 23.47 14.64
N GLY A 223 -25.61 22.40 14.31
CA GLY A 223 -24.39 22.50 13.52
C GLY A 223 -23.22 23.17 14.28
N PRO A 224 -21.99 23.15 13.73
CA PRO A 224 -20.79 23.62 14.42
C PRO A 224 -20.88 25.09 14.87
N ARG A 225 -21.50 25.96 14.04
CA ARG A 225 -21.65 27.39 14.36
C ARG A 225 -22.61 27.66 15.52
N LYS A 226 -23.81 27.03 15.55
CA LYS A 226 -24.77 27.29 16.64
C LYS A 226 -24.44 26.51 17.90
N GLY A 227 -23.89 25.30 17.78
CA GLY A 227 -23.40 24.53 18.95
C GLY A 227 -22.28 25.28 19.68
N SER A 228 -21.32 25.85 18.93
CA SER A 228 -20.29 26.73 19.50
C SER A 228 -20.89 28.01 20.13
N HIS A 229 -21.95 28.57 19.54
CA HIS A 229 -22.64 29.75 20.07
C HIS A 229 -23.38 29.46 21.38
N LEU A 230 -24.12 28.34 21.45
CA LEU A 230 -24.82 27.86 22.64
C LEU A 230 -23.86 27.66 23.82
N LEU A 231 -22.80 26.87 23.61
CA LEU A 231 -21.75 26.64 24.60
C LEU A 231 -21.03 27.93 25.01
N LYS A 232 -20.91 28.92 24.11
CA LYS A 232 -20.30 30.21 24.42
C LYS A 232 -21.21 31.09 25.29
N ILE A 233 -22.51 31.20 25.00
CA ILE A 233 -23.44 32.02 25.79
C ILE A 233 -23.47 31.52 27.25
N LEU A 234 -23.72 30.23 27.45
CA LEU A 234 -23.87 29.65 28.79
C LEU A 234 -22.57 29.80 29.61
N LYS A 235 -21.40 29.59 28.99
CA LYS A 235 -20.09 29.89 29.62
C LYS A 235 -19.87 31.37 29.93
N GLN A 236 -20.30 32.29 29.06
CA GLN A 236 -20.14 33.73 29.30
C GLN A 236 -21.06 34.26 30.39
N ASN A 237 -22.27 33.71 30.51
CA ASN A 237 -23.22 34.04 31.56
C ASN A 237 -22.90 33.33 32.90
N ASN A 238 -22.02 32.32 32.87
CA ASN A 238 -21.74 31.40 33.98
C ASN A 238 -23.02 30.71 34.52
N THR A 239 -23.97 30.42 33.62
CA THR A 239 -25.23 29.74 33.92
C THR A 239 -25.22 28.31 33.38
N ARG A 240 -25.95 27.42 34.07
CA ARG A 240 -26.37 26.14 33.52
C ARG A 240 -27.63 26.34 32.67
N LEU A 241 -27.91 25.39 31.80
CA LEU A 241 -29.23 25.25 31.19
C LEU A 241 -30.13 24.51 32.18
N GLU A 242 -31.09 25.20 32.77
CA GLU A 242 -32.01 24.68 33.79
C GLU A 242 -33.26 24.06 33.17
N ASN A 243 -33.74 24.66 32.06
CA ASN A 243 -34.88 24.17 31.30
C ASN A 243 -34.71 24.45 29.79
N ARG A 244 -35.44 23.72 28.94
CA ARG A 244 -35.33 23.85 27.48
C ARG A 244 -35.79 25.22 26.97
N THR A 245 -36.73 25.89 27.65
CA THR A 245 -37.20 27.24 27.26
C THR A 245 -36.07 28.29 27.28
N GLN A 246 -35.06 28.14 28.14
CA GLN A 246 -33.85 28.98 28.16
C GLN A 246 -33.04 28.91 26.85
N LEU A 247 -33.23 27.89 26.00
CA LEU A 247 -32.63 27.85 24.66
C LEU A 247 -33.13 29.01 23.79
N VAL A 248 -34.40 29.39 23.91
CA VAL A 248 -35.01 30.51 23.17
C VAL A 248 -34.74 31.83 23.88
N THR A 249 -35.02 31.92 25.18
CA THR A 249 -35.00 33.18 25.92
C THR A 249 -33.58 33.67 26.24
N MET A 250 -32.70 32.78 26.70
CA MET A 250 -31.31 33.10 27.08
C MET A 250 -30.31 32.83 25.95
N CYS A 251 -30.45 31.71 25.24
CA CYS A 251 -29.49 31.29 24.21
C CYS A 251 -29.85 31.76 22.79
N HIS A 252 -30.97 32.49 22.64
CA HIS A 252 -31.44 33.12 21.40
C HIS A 252 -31.60 32.15 20.20
N MET A 253 -31.89 30.88 20.46
CA MET A 253 -32.19 29.89 19.42
C MET A 253 -33.57 30.19 18.84
N GLY A 254 -33.62 30.58 17.56
CA GLY A 254 -34.87 30.86 16.87
C GLY A 254 -35.82 29.64 16.84
N PRO A 255 -37.15 29.83 16.69
CA PRO A 255 -38.14 28.78 16.95
C PRO A 255 -37.96 27.50 16.11
N LYS A 256 -37.57 27.63 14.83
CA LYS A 256 -37.24 26.46 13.98
C LYS A 256 -35.97 25.71 14.40
N VAL A 257 -35.08 26.33 15.18
CA VAL A 257 -33.92 25.66 15.77
C VAL A 257 -34.34 24.94 17.03
N PHE A 258 -35.12 25.60 17.90
CA PHE A 258 -35.68 25.02 19.12
C PHE A 258 -36.48 23.73 18.85
N ILE A 259 -37.46 23.77 17.93
CA ILE A 259 -38.25 22.60 17.53
C ILE A 259 -37.37 21.45 17.00
N ASN A 260 -36.23 21.77 16.38
CA ASN A 260 -35.33 20.75 15.85
C ASN A 260 -34.35 20.19 16.90
N CYS A 261 -34.05 20.90 17.99
CA CYS A 261 -33.01 20.51 18.95
C CYS A 261 -33.53 20.09 20.33
N ALA A 262 -34.73 20.53 20.74
CA ALA A 262 -35.15 20.48 22.14
C ALA A 262 -35.15 19.04 22.71
N GLY A 263 -35.83 18.08 22.06
CA GLY A 263 -35.93 16.69 22.55
C GLY A 263 -34.59 15.92 22.58
N PHE A 264 -33.58 16.41 21.85
CA PHE A 264 -32.24 15.83 21.82
C PHE A 264 -31.28 16.47 22.83
N ILE A 265 -31.66 17.61 23.43
CA ILE A 265 -30.92 18.25 24.51
C ILE A 265 -31.40 17.66 25.84
N LYS A 266 -30.51 16.90 26.48
CA LYS A 266 -30.72 16.32 27.80
C LYS A 266 -30.43 17.38 28.87
N ILE A 267 -31.32 17.46 29.86
CA ILE A 267 -31.10 18.21 31.10
C ILE A 267 -31.25 17.22 32.26
N ASP A 268 -30.23 17.07 33.10
CA ASP A 268 -30.33 16.23 34.29
C ASP A 268 -31.12 16.98 35.38
N THR A 269 -32.44 16.81 35.37
CA THR A 269 -33.36 17.44 36.32
C THR A 269 -33.15 16.98 37.77
N ALA A 270 -32.63 15.77 37.99
CA ALA A 270 -32.28 15.30 39.33
C ALA A 270 -31.04 16.04 39.88
N SER A 271 -30.07 16.37 39.02
CA SER A 271 -28.90 17.17 39.41
C SER A 271 -29.20 18.65 39.69
N LEU A 272 -30.39 19.14 39.29
CA LEU A 272 -30.80 20.53 39.42
C LEU A 272 -31.67 20.82 40.65
N GLY A 273 -32.41 19.82 41.15
CA GLY A 273 -33.43 19.97 42.20
C GLY A 273 -32.96 20.72 43.46
N ASP A 274 -31.76 20.40 43.96
CA ASP A 274 -31.21 21.02 45.17
C ASP A 274 -30.50 22.38 44.93
N SER A 275 -30.52 22.90 43.69
CA SER A 275 -29.56 23.94 43.24
C SER A 275 -30.15 25.20 42.60
N THR A 276 -31.47 25.26 42.42
CA THR A 276 -32.12 26.26 41.55
C THR A 276 -33.54 26.59 42.06
N ASP A 277 -33.87 27.88 42.17
CA ASP A 277 -35.22 28.36 42.55
C ASP A 277 -36.25 28.36 41.38
N SER A 278 -35.78 28.14 40.14
CA SER A 278 -36.62 28.02 38.94
C SER A 278 -37.47 26.74 38.97
N TYR A 279 -38.71 26.80 38.45
CA TYR A 279 -39.52 25.60 38.20
C TYR A 279 -38.80 24.63 37.26
N ILE A 280 -38.76 23.35 37.65
CA ILE A 280 -38.12 22.27 36.92
C ILE A 280 -39.20 21.42 36.24
N GLU A 281 -39.26 21.47 34.91
CA GLU A 281 -40.10 20.58 34.11
C GLU A 281 -39.43 19.19 34.07
N VAL A 282 -40.03 18.19 34.74
CA VAL A 282 -39.44 16.85 34.87
C VAL A 282 -39.25 16.16 33.52
N LEU A 283 -40.07 16.55 32.52
CA LEU A 283 -39.99 16.11 31.13
C LEU A 283 -38.81 16.70 30.33
N ASP A 284 -38.10 17.72 30.82
CA ASP A 284 -36.82 18.16 30.22
C ASP A 284 -35.71 17.10 30.43
N GLY A 285 -35.92 16.21 31.41
CA GLY A 285 -35.06 15.06 31.70
C GLY A 285 -35.39 13.80 30.91
N SER A 286 -36.17 13.87 29.82
CA SER A 286 -36.49 12.75 28.93
C SER A 286 -36.44 13.17 27.44
N ARG A 287 -36.48 12.21 26.50
CA ARG A 287 -36.55 12.51 25.05
C ARG A 287 -37.90 13.07 24.60
N VAL A 288 -38.91 13.13 25.47
CA VAL A 288 -40.21 13.73 25.13
C VAL A 288 -40.00 15.18 24.67
N HIS A 289 -40.64 15.57 23.58
CA HIS A 289 -40.49 16.90 22.99
C HIS A 289 -41.43 17.91 23.68
N PRO A 290 -41.03 19.18 23.90
CA PRO A 290 -41.91 20.17 24.53
C PRO A 290 -43.25 20.41 23.84
N GLU A 291 -43.42 20.06 22.56
CA GLU A 291 -44.73 20.13 21.88
C GLU A 291 -45.73 19.04 22.32
N THR A 292 -45.25 17.98 23.00
CA THR A 292 -46.07 16.83 23.42
C THR A 292 -46.19 16.69 24.95
N TYR A 293 -45.74 17.69 25.72
CA TYR A 293 -45.79 17.68 27.17
C TYR A 293 -47.22 17.59 27.73
N GLU A 294 -48.21 18.20 27.07
CA GLU A 294 -49.62 18.05 27.49
C GLU A 294 -50.16 16.63 27.24
N TRP A 295 -49.64 15.91 26.23
CA TRP A 295 -50.01 14.50 26.01
C TRP A 295 -49.35 13.60 27.06
N ALA A 296 -48.08 13.85 27.42
CA ALA A 296 -47.42 13.13 28.51
C ALA A 296 -48.11 13.38 29.87
N ARG A 297 -48.51 14.62 30.16
CA ARG A 297 -49.35 14.97 31.31
C ARG A 297 -50.68 14.22 31.31
N LYS A 298 -51.41 14.25 30.19
CA LYS A 298 -52.70 13.54 30.13
C LYS A 298 -52.55 12.02 30.25
N MET A 299 -51.57 11.41 29.57
CA MET A 299 -51.27 9.98 29.72
C MET A 299 -50.98 9.59 31.18
N ALA A 300 -50.35 10.47 31.97
CA ALA A 300 -50.12 10.24 33.38
C ALA A 300 -51.42 10.32 34.21
N VAL A 301 -52.23 11.37 34.02
CA VAL A 301 -53.54 11.51 34.70
C VAL A 301 -54.48 10.34 34.39
N ASP A 302 -54.62 9.98 33.11
CA ASP A 302 -55.48 8.89 32.64
C ASP A 302 -55.02 7.52 33.20
N ALA A 303 -53.71 7.25 33.25
CA ALA A 303 -53.16 6.00 33.80
C ALA A 303 -53.18 5.90 35.34
N LEU A 304 -53.51 6.99 36.04
CA LEU A 304 -53.73 6.97 37.49
C LEU A 304 -55.21 6.84 37.88
N GLU A 305 -56.13 6.88 36.91
CA GLU A 305 -57.59 6.91 37.10
C GLU A 305 -58.05 8.09 38.00
N TYR A 306 -57.37 9.24 37.92
CA TYR A 306 -57.79 10.45 38.64
C TYR A 306 -59.14 10.95 38.09
N ASP A 307 -60.08 11.25 39.00
CA ASP A 307 -61.44 11.72 38.65
C ASP A 307 -61.38 13.14 38.04
N GLU A 308 -61.90 13.31 36.82
CA GLU A 308 -61.98 14.61 36.13
C GLU A 308 -62.75 15.69 36.92
N SER A 309 -63.54 15.31 37.93
CA SER A 309 -64.28 16.22 38.81
C SER A 309 -63.57 16.58 40.12
N ALA A 310 -62.37 16.04 40.38
CA ALA A 310 -61.55 16.42 41.54
C ALA A 310 -60.68 17.66 41.23
N GLU A 311 -60.82 18.73 42.03
CA GLU A 311 -59.97 19.93 41.94
C GLU A 311 -58.49 19.66 42.28
N ASP A 312 -58.18 18.47 42.83
CA ASP A 312 -56.85 18.02 43.25
C ASP A 312 -56.00 17.38 42.14
N ALA A 313 -56.52 17.20 40.92
CA ALA A 313 -55.87 16.47 39.82
C ALA A 313 -54.69 17.24 39.16
N ASN A 314 -53.64 17.54 39.94
CA ASN A 314 -52.42 18.23 39.49
C ASN A 314 -51.65 17.38 38.45
N PRO A 315 -51.55 17.78 37.16
CA PRO A 315 -50.90 16.97 36.14
C PRO A 315 -49.38 16.84 36.29
N ALA A 316 -48.73 17.72 37.08
CA ALA A 316 -47.32 17.58 37.43
C ALA A 316 -47.12 16.51 38.50
N GLY A 317 -47.98 16.49 39.54
CA GLY A 317 -47.96 15.44 40.57
C GLY A 317 -48.30 14.05 40.00
N ALA A 318 -49.24 13.99 39.04
CA ALA A 318 -49.52 12.76 38.30
C ALA A 318 -48.29 12.24 37.52
N LEU A 319 -47.51 13.12 36.90
CA LEU A 319 -46.24 12.75 36.26
C LEU A 319 -45.20 12.25 37.26
N GLU A 320 -45.10 12.86 38.44
CA GLU A 320 -44.19 12.43 39.50
C GLU A 320 -44.57 11.04 40.04
N GLU A 321 -45.85 10.77 40.35
CA GLU A 321 -46.33 9.44 40.78
C GLU A 321 -46.07 8.35 39.73
N ILE A 322 -46.26 8.69 38.44
CA ILE A 322 -46.01 7.78 37.31
C ILE A 322 -44.51 7.54 37.08
N LEU A 323 -43.64 8.51 37.36
CA LEU A 323 -42.18 8.32 37.28
C LEU A 323 -41.63 7.48 38.44
N GLU A 324 -42.31 7.45 39.59
CA GLU A 324 -42.06 6.48 40.65
C GLU A 324 -42.63 5.09 40.34
N ASN A 325 -43.83 5.03 39.73
CA ASN A 325 -44.59 3.80 39.50
C ASN A 325 -44.96 3.56 38.01
N PRO A 326 -43.97 3.45 37.09
CA PRO A 326 -44.20 3.43 35.64
C PRO A 326 -44.96 2.20 35.13
N GLU A 327 -45.12 1.16 35.95
CA GLU A 327 -45.91 -0.03 35.60
C GLU A 327 -47.37 0.32 35.24
N ARG A 328 -47.96 1.37 35.85
CA ARG A 328 -49.35 1.79 35.60
C ARG A 328 -49.60 2.25 34.15
N LEU A 329 -48.55 2.69 33.43
CA LEU A 329 -48.65 3.04 32.00
C LEU A 329 -48.85 1.83 31.06
N LYS A 330 -48.74 0.59 31.56
CA LYS A 330 -48.94 -0.62 30.74
C LYS A 330 -50.41 -0.92 30.47
N ASP A 331 -51.28 -0.54 31.40
CA ASP A 331 -52.72 -0.79 31.33
C ASP A 331 -53.46 0.24 30.44
N LEU A 332 -52.79 1.33 30.07
CA LEU A 332 -53.31 2.37 29.17
C LEU A 332 -53.28 1.93 27.70
N ASP A 333 -54.45 1.93 27.06
CA ASP A 333 -54.62 1.68 25.62
C ASP A 333 -54.17 2.91 24.79
N LEU A 334 -52.96 2.84 24.25
CA LEU A 334 -52.38 3.91 23.44
C LEU A 334 -52.95 3.97 22.02
N ASP A 335 -53.54 2.89 21.52
CA ASP A 335 -54.09 2.85 20.17
C ASP A 335 -55.45 3.57 20.16
N ALA A 336 -56.30 3.32 21.17
CA ALA A 336 -57.53 4.08 21.40
C ALA A 336 -57.26 5.58 21.67
N PHE A 337 -56.20 5.92 22.43
CA PHE A 337 -55.79 7.31 22.66
C PHE A 337 -55.29 7.98 21.36
N ALA A 338 -54.60 7.22 20.48
CA ALA A 338 -54.17 7.70 19.18
C ALA A 338 -55.34 7.98 18.23
N GLU A 339 -56.35 7.11 18.19
CA GLU A 339 -57.59 7.33 17.42
C GLU A 339 -58.32 8.61 17.88
N GLU A 340 -58.36 8.87 19.19
CA GLU A 340 -58.98 10.10 19.71
C GLU A 340 -58.20 11.37 19.34
N LEU A 341 -56.86 11.36 19.42
CA LEU A 341 -56.04 12.48 18.93
C LEU A 341 -56.20 12.71 17.42
N GLU A 342 -56.32 11.64 16.63
CA GLU A 342 -56.58 11.73 15.20
C GLU A 342 -57.97 12.30 14.91
N ARG A 343 -59.00 11.88 15.67
CA ARG A 343 -60.38 12.42 15.62
C ARG A 343 -60.44 13.91 15.98
N GLN A 344 -59.60 14.36 16.91
CA GLN A 344 -59.46 15.78 17.28
C GLN A 344 -58.65 16.61 16.26
N GLY A 345 -58.06 15.98 15.24
CA GLY A 345 -57.36 16.65 14.15
C GLY A 345 -55.85 16.85 14.35
N TYR A 346 -55.25 16.24 15.38
CA TYR A 346 -53.79 16.24 15.57
C TYR A 346 -53.06 15.23 14.64
N GLY A 347 -53.83 14.43 13.90
CA GLY A 347 -53.34 13.34 13.05
C GLY A 347 -52.95 12.11 13.86
N ASN A 348 -52.51 11.05 13.18
CA ASN A 348 -52.06 9.84 13.85
C ASN A 348 -50.82 10.12 14.71
N LYS A 349 -50.91 9.83 16.02
CA LYS A 349 -49.82 10.04 17.00
C LYS A 349 -49.40 8.78 17.74
N GLY A 350 -49.85 7.59 17.31
CA GLY A 350 -49.61 6.32 18.00
C GLY A 350 -48.15 6.12 18.40
N ILE A 351 -47.23 6.14 17.43
CA ILE A 351 -45.78 5.97 17.67
C ILE A 351 -45.27 6.96 18.74
N THR A 352 -45.67 8.23 18.67
CA THR A 352 -45.27 9.26 19.64
C THR A 352 -45.75 8.95 21.06
N LEU A 353 -46.93 8.34 21.22
CA LEU A 353 -47.44 7.89 22.53
C LEU A 353 -46.67 6.67 23.05
N TYR A 354 -46.30 5.73 22.17
CA TYR A 354 -45.42 4.61 22.53
C TYR A 354 -44.03 5.10 22.97
N ASP A 355 -43.46 6.09 22.29
CA ASP A 355 -42.18 6.73 22.66
C ASP A 355 -42.29 7.48 24.00
N ILE A 356 -43.37 8.24 24.22
CA ILE A 356 -43.64 8.90 25.50
C ILE A 356 -43.73 7.87 26.64
N ARG A 357 -44.48 6.77 26.46
CA ARG A 357 -44.57 5.70 27.45
C ARG A 357 -43.20 5.08 27.75
N ALA A 358 -42.38 4.84 26.73
CA ALA A 358 -41.04 4.28 26.89
C ALA A 358 -40.11 5.22 27.67
N GLU A 359 -40.16 6.53 27.40
CA GLU A 359 -39.37 7.54 28.12
C GLU A 359 -39.87 7.79 29.54
N LEU A 360 -41.18 7.80 29.80
CA LEU A 360 -41.70 7.84 31.17
C LEU A 360 -41.32 6.57 31.95
N SER A 361 -41.26 5.41 31.28
CA SER A 361 -40.81 4.15 31.89
C SER A 361 -39.31 4.11 32.17
N CYS A 362 -38.48 4.77 31.36
CA CYS A 362 -37.02 4.80 31.52
C CYS A 362 -36.39 6.00 30.78
N ARG A 363 -36.37 7.16 31.46
CA ARG A 363 -35.90 8.44 30.91
C ARG A 363 -34.47 8.36 30.33
N TYR A 364 -34.28 8.79 29.08
CA TYR A 364 -33.01 8.74 28.36
C TYR A 364 -32.29 7.37 28.41
N LYS A 365 -33.05 6.26 28.38
CA LYS A 365 -32.48 4.91 28.25
C LYS A 365 -31.51 4.84 27.06
N ASP A 366 -30.31 4.30 27.26
CA ASP A 366 -29.38 4.07 26.14
C ASP A 366 -29.92 2.94 25.25
N LEU A 367 -30.02 3.22 23.95
CA LEU A 367 -30.54 2.31 22.93
C LEU A 367 -29.41 1.64 22.11
N ARG A 368 -28.16 2.07 22.32
CA ARG A 368 -26.99 1.49 21.68
C ARG A 368 -26.82 0.02 22.06
N ALA A 369 -26.24 -0.76 21.14
CA ALA A 369 -25.84 -2.13 21.43
C ALA A 369 -24.85 -2.17 22.63
N PRO A 370 -25.07 -3.02 23.65
CA PRO A 370 -24.15 -3.16 24.76
C PRO A 370 -22.73 -3.53 24.31
N TYR A 371 -21.71 -3.04 25.03
CA TYR A 371 -20.32 -3.43 24.76
C TYR A 371 -20.14 -4.95 24.87
N ARG A 372 -19.43 -5.52 23.90
CA ARG A 372 -18.92 -6.89 23.94
C ARG A 372 -17.39 -6.88 23.84
N PRO A 373 -16.68 -7.79 24.53
CA PRO A 373 -15.25 -7.98 24.30
C PRO A 373 -15.00 -8.44 22.84
N PRO A 374 -13.81 -8.18 22.28
CA PRO A 374 -13.44 -8.67 20.97
C PRO A 374 -13.27 -10.20 20.99
N ASN A 375 -13.74 -10.87 19.93
CA ASN A 375 -13.59 -12.32 19.76
C ASN A 375 -12.14 -12.69 19.36
N THR A 376 -11.80 -13.98 19.34
CA THR A 376 -10.43 -14.45 19.07
C THR A 376 -9.91 -14.10 17.67
N GLU A 377 -10.77 -14.01 16.66
CA GLU A 377 -10.44 -13.57 15.30
C GLU A 377 -10.26 -12.06 15.22
N GLU A 378 -11.14 -11.28 15.87
CA GLU A 378 -11.01 -9.83 16.00
C GLU A 378 -9.73 -9.44 16.74
N VAL A 379 -9.36 -10.16 17.81
CA VAL A 379 -8.09 -10.01 18.52
C VAL A 379 -6.89 -10.38 17.64
N PHE A 380 -7.01 -11.40 16.79
CA PHE A 380 -5.95 -11.76 15.84
C PHE A 380 -5.75 -10.67 14.78
N ASN A 381 -6.83 -10.25 14.11
CA ASN A 381 -6.81 -9.20 13.08
C ASN A 381 -6.28 -7.88 13.67
N LEU A 382 -6.75 -7.48 14.86
CA LEU A 382 -6.31 -6.25 15.53
C LEU A 382 -4.81 -6.25 15.89
N LEU A 383 -4.25 -7.39 16.34
CA LEU A 383 -2.85 -7.48 16.77
C LEU A 383 -1.85 -7.83 15.66
N THR A 384 -2.34 -8.23 14.49
CA THR A 384 -1.53 -8.50 13.28
C THR A 384 -1.66 -7.40 12.23
N LYS A 385 -2.73 -6.59 12.29
CA LYS A 385 -3.16 -5.62 11.27
C LYS A 385 -3.43 -6.26 9.90
N GLU A 386 -3.87 -7.53 9.91
CA GLU A 386 -4.28 -8.30 8.74
C GLU A 386 -5.81 -8.49 8.72
N THR A 387 -6.36 -8.84 7.56
CA THR A 387 -7.76 -9.28 7.41
C THR A 387 -7.83 -10.68 6.81
N PRO A 388 -9.00 -11.36 6.86
CA PRO A 388 -9.21 -12.61 6.12
C PRO A 388 -9.02 -12.50 4.60
N GLU A 389 -8.96 -11.30 4.02
CA GLU A 389 -8.67 -11.06 2.59
C GLU A 389 -7.18 -10.88 2.31
N THR A 390 -6.42 -10.28 3.25
CA THR A 390 -4.96 -10.17 3.10
C THR A 390 -4.27 -11.48 3.46
N PHE A 391 -4.72 -12.17 4.51
CA PHE A 391 -4.03 -13.27 5.17
C PHE A 391 -4.88 -14.56 5.23
N TYR A 392 -5.10 -15.18 4.08
CA TYR A 392 -5.90 -16.41 3.93
C TYR A 392 -5.08 -17.68 3.67
N ILE A 393 -5.70 -18.83 3.85
CA ILE A 393 -5.09 -20.14 3.56
C ILE A 393 -4.84 -20.29 2.05
N GLY A 394 -3.61 -20.54 1.65
CA GLY A 394 -3.17 -20.50 0.25
C GLY A 394 -2.48 -19.20 -0.16
N LYS A 395 -2.41 -18.16 0.69
CA LYS A 395 -1.63 -16.95 0.40
C LYS A 395 -0.14 -17.28 0.26
N LEU A 396 0.51 -16.76 -0.78
CA LEU A 396 1.96 -16.75 -0.92
C LEU A 396 2.55 -15.56 -0.15
N ILE A 397 3.50 -15.82 0.74
CA ILE A 397 4.10 -14.84 1.66
C ILE A 397 5.62 -15.01 1.76
N THR A 398 6.30 -13.98 2.28
CA THR A 398 7.68 -14.06 2.78
C THR A 398 7.71 -14.31 4.29
N SER A 399 8.70 -15.07 4.76
CA SER A 399 8.89 -15.35 6.18
C SER A 399 10.37 -15.55 6.49
N VAL A 400 10.87 -15.03 7.61
CA VAL A 400 12.28 -15.09 8.00
C VAL A 400 12.54 -16.29 8.92
N VAL A 401 13.57 -17.08 8.63
CA VAL A 401 13.95 -18.25 9.43
C VAL A 401 14.52 -17.82 10.79
N THR A 402 13.85 -18.21 11.87
CA THR A 402 14.23 -17.86 13.25
C THR A 402 15.01 -18.97 13.96
N GLY A 403 14.88 -20.22 13.52
CA GLY A 403 15.51 -21.39 14.13
C GLY A 403 14.93 -22.70 13.61
N ILE A 404 15.43 -23.82 14.11
CA ILE A 404 14.99 -25.17 13.71
C ILE A 404 14.38 -25.88 14.93
N ALA A 405 13.20 -26.48 14.75
CA ALA A 405 12.49 -27.20 15.78
C ALA A 405 12.93 -28.66 15.80
N HIS A 406 13.58 -29.07 16.89
CA HIS A 406 13.97 -30.46 17.12
C HIS A 406 13.06 -31.12 18.15
N ARG A 407 12.71 -32.39 17.95
CA ARG A 407 12.08 -33.25 18.96
C ARG A 407 13.19 -33.82 19.83
N ARG A 408 13.22 -33.46 21.11
CA ARG A 408 14.00 -34.21 22.10
C ARG A 408 13.43 -35.64 22.19
N PRO A 409 14.27 -36.68 22.16
CA PRO A 409 13.82 -38.05 22.38
C PRO A 409 13.14 -38.20 23.75
N GLN A 410 12.17 -39.11 23.82
CA GLN A 410 11.58 -39.53 25.09
C GLN A 410 12.28 -40.82 25.53
N GLY A 411 12.50 -40.97 26.84
CA GLY A 411 13.36 -42.01 27.42
C GLY A 411 12.78 -43.42 27.45
N GLU A 412 12.31 -43.91 26.30
CA GLU A 412 11.80 -45.28 26.08
C GLU A 412 12.27 -45.86 24.72
N SER A 413 13.25 -45.23 24.06
CA SER A 413 13.69 -45.58 22.69
C SER A 413 15.20 -45.89 22.61
N TYR A 414 15.70 -46.67 23.58
CA TYR A 414 17.15 -46.83 23.81
C TYR A 414 17.89 -47.79 22.85
N ASP A 415 17.20 -48.69 22.14
CA ASP A 415 17.88 -49.85 21.51
C ASP A 415 18.21 -49.70 20.00
N GLN A 416 18.31 -48.47 19.46
CA GLN A 416 18.35 -48.24 18.01
C GLN A 416 19.53 -47.39 17.50
N ALA A 417 20.70 -47.44 18.16
CA ALA A 417 21.91 -46.85 17.59
C ALA A 417 22.40 -47.68 16.38
N ILE A 418 22.58 -47.03 15.22
CA ILE A 418 22.98 -47.69 13.97
C ILE A 418 24.48 -47.48 13.76
N ARG A 419 25.21 -48.54 13.43
CA ARG A 419 26.60 -48.44 12.99
C ARG A 419 26.66 -48.36 11.46
N ASN A 420 27.52 -47.49 10.92
CA ASN A 420 27.77 -47.42 9.49
C ASN A 420 28.90 -48.40 9.12
N ASP A 421 28.61 -49.40 8.30
CA ASP A 421 29.57 -50.44 7.90
C ASP A 421 30.70 -49.91 7.00
N GLU A 422 30.51 -48.79 6.29
CA GLU A 422 31.52 -48.20 5.40
C GLU A 422 32.55 -47.34 6.16
N THR A 423 32.12 -46.59 7.19
CA THR A 423 33.01 -45.73 7.99
C THR A 423 33.45 -46.37 9.30
N GLY A 424 32.77 -47.43 9.75
CA GLY A 424 32.98 -48.08 11.04
C GLY A 424 32.49 -47.29 12.26
N LEU A 425 31.98 -46.07 12.06
CA LEU A 425 31.50 -45.16 13.09
C LEU A 425 30.03 -45.42 13.44
N TRP A 426 29.62 -44.95 14.62
CA TRP A 426 28.25 -45.02 15.12
C TRP A 426 27.47 -43.74 14.79
N GLN A 427 26.21 -43.92 14.41
CA GLN A 427 25.26 -42.85 14.17
C GLN A 427 24.24 -42.76 15.30
N CYS A 428 24.09 -41.56 15.87
CA CYS A 428 23.03 -41.27 16.83
C CYS A 428 21.67 -41.30 16.12
N PRO A 429 20.68 -42.11 16.54
CA PRO A 429 19.41 -42.27 15.82
C PRO A 429 18.55 -41.00 15.82
N PHE A 430 18.84 -40.05 16.72
CA PHE A 430 18.03 -38.87 16.94
C PHE A 430 18.52 -37.64 16.18
N CYS A 431 19.79 -37.25 16.35
CA CYS A 431 20.39 -36.12 15.62
C CYS A 431 21.03 -36.52 14.27
N GLN A 432 21.18 -37.83 14.00
CA GLN A 432 21.79 -38.40 12.79
C GLN A 432 23.27 -38.03 12.57
N GLN A 433 23.94 -37.49 13.59
CA GLN A 433 25.41 -37.34 13.62
C GLN A 433 26.07 -38.73 13.65
N ASP A 434 27.02 -38.95 12.74
CA ASP A 434 27.66 -40.23 12.39
C ASP A 434 29.17 -40.24 12.70
N ASN A 435 29.61 -39.34 13.58
CA ASN A 435 31.01 -39.07 13.89
C ASN A 435 31.54 -39.77 15.16
N PHE A 436 30.77 -40.68 15.76
CA PHE A 436 31.11 -41.31 17.05
C PHE A 436 31.95 -42.59 16.85
N PRO A 437 33.18 -42.70 17.40
CA PRO A 437 33.99 -43.91 17.30
C PRO A 437 33.38 -45.11 18.05
N GLU A 438 32.77 -44.86 19.20
CA GLU A 438 32.19 -45.89 20.08
C GLU A 438 30.74 -45.60 20.44
N LEU A 439 29.96 -46.67 20.63
CA LEU A 439 28.57 -46.60 21.08
C LEU A 439 28.40 -45.84 22.40
N SER A 440 29.38 -45.95 23.31
CA SER A 440 29.39 -45.22 24.58
C SER A 440 29.51 -43.70 24.43
N GLU A 441 30.10 -43.20 23.34
CA GLU A 441 30.12 -41.75 23.06
C GLU A 441 28.76 -41.25 22.56
N VAL A 442 28.00 -42.07 21.83
CA VAL A 442 26.62 -41.76 21.44
C VAL A 442 25.74 -41.57 22.68
N TRP A 443 25.93 -42.41 23.71
CA TRP A 443 25.22 -42.29 24.99
C TRP A 443 25.64 -41.06 25.78
N ASN A 444 26.95 -40.79 25.91
CA ASN A 444 27.44 -39.55 26.53
C ASN A 444 26.92 -38.28 25.83
N HIS A 445 26.81 -38.29 24.50
CA HIS A 445 26.24 -37.19 23.71
C HIS A 445 24.73 -36.99 23.99
N PHE A 446 24.00 -38.06 24.27
CA PHE A 446 22.59 -38.00 24.65
C PHE A 446 22.41 -37.52 26.11
N ASP A 447 23.05 -38.18 27.06
CA ASP A 447 22.85 -37.94 28.51
C ASP A 447 23.42 -36.59 28.98
N SER A 448 24.46 -36.07 28.33
CA SER A 448 24.95 -34.70 28.55
C SER A 448 23.97 -33.61 28.07
N GLY A 449 22.89 -33.97 27.38
CA GLY A 449 21.97 -33.03 26.74
C GLY A 449 22.55 -32.34 25.50
N SER A 450 23.70 -32.80 25.00
CA SER A 450 24.37 -32.27 23.80
C SER A 450 23.64 -32.62 22.51
N CYS A 451 22.81 -33.67 22.51
CA CYS A 451 22.00 -34.07 21.38
C CYS A 451 20.86 -33.05 21.12
N PRO A 452 20.79 -32.41 19.93
CA PRO A 452 19.68 -31.52 19.59
C PRO A 452 18.35 -32.28 19.43
N GLY A 453 18.40 -33.57 19.10
CA GLY A 453 17.25 -34.39 18.74
C GLY A 453 16.89 -34.33 17.25
N GLN A 454 15.74 -34.89 16.87
CA GLN A 454 15.35 -35.03 15.46
C GLN A 454 14.67 -33.77 14.93
N ALA A 455 15.13 -33.23 13.79
CA ALA A 455 14.56 -32.02 13.18
C ALA A 455 13.14 -32.25 12.61
N ILE A 456 12.11 -31.74 13.31
CA ILE A 456 10.69 -31.82 12.92
C ILE A 456 10.36 -30.83 11.80
N GLY A 457 10.99 -29.65 11.84
CA GLY A 457 10.73 -28.57 10.90
C GLY A 457 11.44 -27.26 11.27
N VAL A 458 11.19 -26.23 10.48
CA VAL A 458 11.78 -24.89 10.61
C VAL A 458 10.80 -23.96 11.31
N ARG A 459 11.29 -23.11 12.23
CA ARG A 459 10.50 -22.03 12.84
C ARG A 459 10.80 -20.73 12.11
N THR A 460 9.78 -20.09 11.58
CA THR A 460 9.90 -18.82 10.85
C THR A 460 9.06 -17.73 11.51
N ARG A 461 9.23 -16.48 11.08
CA ARG A 461 8.46 -15.33 11.53
C ARG A 461 8.11 -14.46 10.33
N MET A 462 6.84 -14.08 10.25
CA MET A 462 6.32 -13.12 9.29
C MET A 462 6.49 -11.69 9.83
N ASP A 463 6.48 -10.70 8.93
CA ASP A 463 6.73 -9.30 9.29
C ASP A 463 5.63 -8.72 10.21
N ASN A 464 4.40 -9.24 10.10
CA ASN A 464 3.27 -9.01 11.01
C ASN A 464 3.40 -9.66 12.41
N GLY A 465 4.54 -10.27 12.75
CA GLY A 465 4.84 -10.83 14.07
C GLY A 465 4.26 -12.23 14.35
N VAL A 466 3.52 -12.80 13.41
CA VAL A 466 2.98 -14.18 13.48
C VAL A 466 4.12 -15.20 13.33
N MET A 467 4.03 -16.33 14.06
CA MET A 467 5.01 -17.42 13.95
C MET A 467 4.64 -18.37 12.81
N GLY A 468 5.57 -18.63 11.90
CA GLY A 468 5.44 -19.72 10.95
C GLY A 468 6.08 -21.01 11.47
N PHE A 469 5.47 -22.15 11.16
CA PHE A 469 6.09 -23.47 11.31
C PHE A 469 6.08 -24.22 9.98
N ILE A 470 7.21 -24.83 9.63
CA ILE A 470 7.44 -25.43 8.32
C ILE A 470 7.95 -26.86 8.55
N PRO A 471 7.08 -27.88 8.59
CA PRO A 471 7.49 -29.26 8.80
C PRO A 471 8.54 -29.68 7.76
N THR A 472 9.54 -30.49 8.13
CA THR A 472 10.64 -30.88 7.23
C THR A 472 10.14 -31.51 5.91
N LYS A 473 8.97 -32.16 5.95
CA LYS A 473 8.25 -32.72 4.78
C LYS A 473 7.81 -31.68 3.74
N PHE A 474 7.65 -30.42 4.12
CA PHE A 474 7.17 -29.31 3.28
C PHE A 474 8.27 -28.27 2.97
N LEU A 475 9.52 -28.57 3.31
CA LEU A 475 10.67 -27.69 3.06
C LEU A 475 11.20 -27.77 1.61
N SER A 476 11.02 -28.90 0.94
CA SER A 476 11.38 -29.10 -0.46
C SER A 476 10.61 -30.29 -1.05
N ASP A 477 10.54 -30.37 -2.38
CA ASP A 477 9.96 -31.47 -3.14
C ASP A 477 10.83 -32.74 -3.07
N LYS A 478 12.14 -32.56 -2.82
CA LYS A 478 13.08 -33.64 -2.50
C LYS A 478 13.06 -33.89 -0.99
N VAL A 479 13.18 -35.15 -0.58
CA VAL A 479 13.31 -35.52 0.85
C VAL A 479 14.56 -34.87 1.44
N VAL A 480 14.38 -34.02 2.45
CA VAL A 480 15.46 -33.40 3.22
C VAL A 480 15.57 -34.13 4.56
N LYS A 481 16.78 -34.56 4.94
CA LYS A 481 17.07 -35.08 6.29
C LYS A 481 17.45 -33.94 7.24
N HIS A 482 18.45 -33.14 6.85
CA HIS A 482 18.93 -32.01 7.65
C HIS A 482 18.43 -30.68 7.05
N PRO A 483 17.49 -29.97 7.69
CA PRO A 483 16.99 -28.70 7.15
C PRO A 483 18.09 -27.61 7.03
N GLU A 484 19.17 -27.73 7.79
CA GLU A 484 20.35 -26.82 7.75
C GLU A 484 21.06 -26.79 6.38
N GLU A 485 20.95 -27.84 5.58
CA GLU A 485 21.44 -27.87 4.19
C GLU A 485 20.70 -26.87 3.29
N ARG A 486 19.45 -26.52 3.64
CA ARG A 486 18.54 -25.75 2.78
C ARG A 486 18.17 -24.38 3.35
N VAL A 487 18.15 -24.22 4.68
CA VAL A 487 17.82 -22.97 5.34
C VAL A 487 18.82 -22.62 6.43
N LYS A 488 19.10 -21.33 6.57
CA LYS A 488 19.94 -20.77 7.64
C LYS A 488 19.13 -19.74 8.44
N VAL A 489 19.46 -19.58 9.72
CA VAL A 489 18.83 -18.56 10.57
C VAL A 489 19.11 -17.17 10.00
N GLY A 490 18.09 -16.32 9.94
CA GLY A 490 18.11 -15.01 9.28
C GLY A 490 17.81 -15.04 7.77
N MET A 491 17.68 -16.20 7.14
CA MET A 491 17.32 -16.29 5.72
C MET A 491 15.82 -16.07 5.50
N THR A 492 15.45 -15.22 4.55
CA THR A 492 14.06 -15.08 4.10
C THR A 492 13.71 -16.21 3.14
N VAL A 493 12.53 -16.81 3.33
CA VAL A 493 11.97 -17.85 2.45
C VAL A 493 10.59 -17.43 1.94
N HIS A 494 10.31 -17.73 0.68
CA HIS A 494 8.95 -17.67 0.14
C HIS A 494 8.24 -18.96 0.51
N CYS A 495 7.06 -18.85 1.12
CA CYS A 495 6.26 -19.99 1.58
C CYS A 495 4.76 -19.69 1.42
N ARG A 496 3.94 -20.72 1.23
CA ARG A 496 2.48 -20.61 1.13
C ARG A 496 1.83 -21.04 2.45
N ILE A 497 0.79 -20.34 2.87
CA ILE A 497 0.00 -20.67 4.07
C ILE A 497 -0.78 -21.97 3.84
N MET A 498 -0.65 -22.95 4.74
CA MET A 498 -1.43 -24.21 4.72
C MET A 498 -2.53 -24.29 5.78
N LYS A 499 -2.33 -23.65 6.94
CA LYS A 499 -3.29 -23.64 8.05
C LYS A 499 -2.98 -22.50 9.03
N ILE A 500 -4.01 -21.80 9.51
CA ILE A 500 -3.89 -20.67 10.45
C ILE A 500 -4.47 -21.11 11.81
N ASP A 501 -3.66 -21.13 12.87
CA ASP A 501 -4.10 -21.34 14.25
C ASP A 501 -4.22 -19.98 14.98
N ILE A 502 -5.39 -19.35 14.82
CA ILE A 502 -5.74 -18.02 15.34
C ILE A 502 -5.39 -17.89 16.84
N GLU A 503 -5.86 -18.83 17.68
CA GLU A 503 -5.65 -18.85 19.14
C GLU A 503 -4.17 -18.77 19.57
N LYS A 504 -3.25 -19.27 18.74
CA LYS A 504 -1.83 -19.43 19.07
C LYS A 504 -0.94 -18.39 18.38
N PHE A 505 -1.51 -17.58 17.48
CA PHE A 505 -0.76 -16.70 16.57
C PHE A 505 0.35 -17.49 15.83
N SER A 506 -0.01 -18.67 15.33
CA SER A 506 0.88 -19.59 14.63
C SER A 506 0.26 -20.14 13.35
N VAL A 507 1.08 -20.37 12.32
CA VAL A 507 0.64 -20.75 10.98
C VAL A 507 1.54 -21.85 10.44
N ASP A 508 0.95 -22.93 9.92
CA ASP A 508 1.69 -23.97 9.19
C ASP A 508 1.90 -23.51 7.75
N LEU A 509 3.13 -23.64 7.27
CA LEU A 509 3.57 -23.18 5.94
C LEU A 509 4.23 -24.31 5.14
N THR A 510 4.17 -24.20 3.81
CA THR A 510 4.97 -24.98 2.86
C THR A 510 5.86 -24.08 2.02
N CYS A 511 7.08 -24.54 1.71
CA CYS A 511 7.99 -23.86 0.79
C CYS A 511 8.46 -24.82 -0.33
N ARG A 512 7.69 -25.89 -0.61
CA ARG A 512 7.93 -26.77 -1.76
C ARG A 512 7.74 -26.02 -3.07
N THR A 513 8.51 -26.37 -4.09
CA THR A 513 8.41 -25.73 -5.41
C THR A 513 7.07 -26.03 -6.08
N SER A 514 6.48 -27.22 -5.86
CA SER A 514 5.12 -27.58 -6.28
C SER A 514 4.06 -26.63 -5.74
N ASP A 515 4.11 -26.37 -4.43
CA ASP A 515 3.07 -25.70 -3.68
C ASP A 515 3.20 -24.18 -3.85
N LEU A 516 4.43 -23.66 -3.94
CA LEU A 516 4.72 -22.27 -4.28
C LEU A 516 4.18 -21.90 -5.67
N MET A 517 4.42 -22.75 -6.68
CA MET A 517 3.89 -22.56 -8.03
C MET A 517 2.39 -22.84 -8.17
N ASP A 518 1.76 -23.42 -7.14
CA ASP A 518 0.39 -23.95 -7.16
C ASP A 518 0.10 -24.81 -8.41
N LYS A 519 0.94 -25.82 -8.63
CA LYS A 519 0.83 -26.71 -9.80
C LYS A 519 -0.47 -27.51 -9.86
N ASN A 520 -1.12 -27.68 -8.71
CA ASN A 520 -2.37 -28.41 -8.57
C ASN A 520 -3.61 -27.50 -8.72
N ASN A 521 -3.42 -26.16 -8.76
CA ASN A 521 -4.48 -25.15 -8.65
C ASN A 521 -5.36 -25.34 -7.40
N GLU A 522 -4.76 -25.72 -6.27
CA GLU A 522 -5.42 -25.89 -4.97
C GLU A 522 -5.71 -24.55 -4.27
N TRP A 523 -4.96 -23.50 -4.62
CA TRP A 523 -4.85 -22.27 -3.82
C TRP A 523 -5.14 -20.98 -4.60
N LYS A 524 -5.40 -21.08 -5.91
CA LYS A 524 -5.96 -19.97 -6.70
C LYS A 524 -7.44 -19.81 -6.41
N LEU A 525 -7.87 -18.56 -6.25
CA LEU A 525 -9.29 -18.22 -6.23
C LEU A 525 -9.95 -18.64 -7.56
N PRO A 526 -11.19 -19.15 -7.55
CA PRO A 526 -11.95 -19.37 -8.77
C PRO A 526 -12.04 -18.09 -9.60
N LYS A 527 -11.85 -18.22 -10.91
CA LYS A 527 -12.08 -17.12 -11.86
C LYS A 527 -13.57 -16.96 -12.10
N ASP A 528 -14.01 -15.71 -12.15
CA ASP A 528 -15.40 -15.37 -12.44
C ASP A 528 -15.76 -15.71 -13.90
N THR A 529 -17.06 -15.89 -14.13
CA THR A 529 -17.73 -16.03 -15.42
C THR A 529 -17.37 -14.95 -16.45
N TYR A 530 -17.06 -13.74 -16.01
CA TYR A 530 -16.63 -12.61 -16.87
C TYR A 530 -15.10 -12.47 -17.01
N TYR A 531 -14.31 -13.42 -16.52
CA TYR A 531 -12.85 -13.39 -16.64
C TYR A 531 -12.41 -13.67 -18.09
N ASP A 532 -11.55 -12.81 -18.65
CA ASP A 532 -11.02 -12.98 -20.00
C ASP A 532 -9.85 -13.98 -20.02
N PHE A 533 -10.16 -15.23 -20.34
CA PHE A 533 -9.19 -16.32 -20.47
C PHE A 533 -8.31 -16.20 -21.72
N ASP A 534 -8.79 -15.54 -22.78
CA ASP A 534 -8.04 -15.39 -24.03
C ASP A 534 -6.95 -14.30 -23.86
N ALA A 535 -7.30 -13.16 -23.24
CA ALA A 535 -6.34 -12.11 -22.91
C ALA A 535 -5.23 -12.60 -21.96
N GLU A 536 -5.58 -13.37 -20.92
CA GLU A 536 -4.57 -13.99 -20.03
C GLU A 536 -3.62 -14.93 -20.81
N ALA A 537 -4.15 -15.72 -21.74
CA ALA A 537 -3.34 -16.63 -22.56
C ALA A 537 -2.39 -15.87 -23.51
N GLU A 538 -2.80 -14.73 -24.05
CA GLU A 538 -1.91 -13.86 -24.83
C GLU A 538 -0.83 -13.19 -23.96
N ASP A 539 -1.17 -12.68 -22.78
CA ASP A 539 -0.21 -12.06 -21.85
C ASP A 539 0.83 -13.06 -21.34
N LEU A 540 0.40 -14.26 -20.93
CA LEU A 540 1.32 -15.35 -20.52
C LEU A 540 2.30 -15.72 -21.64
N LYS A 541 1.82 -15.78 -22.88
CA LYS A 541 2.65 -16.05 -24.07
C LYS A 541 3.64 -14.92 -24.35
N GLN A 542 3.21 -13.66 -24.22
CA GLN A 542 4.09 -12.50 -24.34
C GLN A 542 5.17 -12.49 -23.25
N GLU A 543 4.82 -12.81 -22.01
CA GLU A 543 5.77 -12.89 -20.89
C GLU A 543 6.78 -14.04 -21.06
N GLU A 544 6.34 -15.22 -21.52
CA GLU A 544 7.23 -16.31 -21.91
C GLU A 544 8.21 -15.90 -23.01
N GLU A 545 7.72 -15.22 -24.06
CA GLU A 545 8.58 -14.70 -25.12
C GLU A 545 9.57 -13.65 -24.61
N ALA A 546 9.17 -12.78 -23.69
CA ALA A 546 10.04 -11.79 -23.07
C ALA A 546 11.14 -12.46 -22.23
N LYS A 547 10.80 -13.48 -21.42
CA LYS A 547 11.76 -14.29 -20.65
C LYS A 547 12.75 -15.01 -21.57
N LYS A 548 12.28 -15.62 -22.66
CA LYS A 548 13.12 -16.27 -23.70
C LYS A 548 14.04 -15.26 -24.42
N LYS A 549 13.58 -14.02 -24.63
CA LYS A 549 14.38 -12.92 -25.20
C LYS A 549 15.45 -12.43 -24.21
N GLN A 550 15.16 -12.30 -22.92
CA GLN A 550 16.14 -11.91 -21.90
C GLN A 550 17.23 -12.97 -21.67
N GLN A 551 16.89 -14.26 -21.56
CA GLN A 551 17.89 -15.32 -21.32
C GLN A 551 18.99 -15.39 -22.41
N ARG A 552 18.65 -14.99 -23.65
CA ARG A 552 19.59 -14.89 -24.78
C ARG A 552 20.63 -13.77 -24.69
N THR A 553 20.55 -12.85 -23.72
CA THR A 553 21.44 -11.67 -23.65
C THR A 553 22.48 -11.69 -22.54
N THR A 554 22.70 -12.86 -21.90
CA THR A 554 23.69 -13.03 -20.82
C THR A 554 25.13 -12.83 -21.33
N TYR A 555 25.66 -11.62 -21.16
CA TYR A 555 27.00 -11.24 -21.59
C TYR A 555 28.09 -11.84 -20.68
N ILE A 556 28.74 -12.91 -21.14
CA ILE A 556 29.81 -13.59 -20.40
C ILE A 556 31.14 -12.83 -20.56
N LYS A 557 31.69 -12.34 -19.45
CA LYS A 557 33.02 -11.72 -19.39
C LYS A 557 34.10 -12.82 -19.47
N ARG A 558 34.84 -12.88 -20.58
CA ARG A 558 35.97 -13.81 -20.79
C ARG A 558 37.20 -13.39 -19.97
N VAL A 559 38.11 -14.33 -19.71
CA VAL A 559 39.41 -14.06 -19.06
C VAL A 559 40.53 -14.51 -20.01
N ILE A 560 40.82 -13.66 -21.00
CA ILE A 560 41.87 -13.89 -22.01
C ILE A 560 42.96 -12.83 -21.79
N ALA A 561 44.21 -13.28 -21.63
CA ALA A 561 45.36 -12.44 -21.34
C ALA A 561 46.06 -12.01 -22.64
N HIS A 562 45.49 -11.03 -23.34
CA HIS A 562 46.05 -10.48 -24.58
C HIS A 562 45.92 -8.95 -24.61
N PRO A 563 46.94 -8.16 -25.02
CA PRO A 563 46.90 -6.70 -24.94
C PRO A 563 45.73 -6.05 -25.70
N SER A 564 45.36 -6.60 -26.84
CA SER A 564 44.26 -6.11 -27.69
C SER A 564 42.90 -6.70 -27.32
N PHE A 565 42.82 -7.59 -26.32
CA PHE A 565 41.55 -8.23 -25.93
C PHE A 565 40.77 -7.39 -24.91
N HIS A 566 39.54 -7.03 -25.26
CA HIS A 566 38.66 -6.21 -24.44
C HIS A 566 37.27 -6.82 -24.31
N ASN A 567 36.79 -6.98 -23.06
CA ASN A 567 35.40 -7.31 -22.77
C ASN A 567 34.50 -6.07 -22.94
N ILE A 568 34.27 -5.69 -24.20
CA ILE A 568 33.39 -4.59 -24.61
C ILE A 568 32.41 -5.03 -25.70
N ASN A 569 31.31 -4.30 -25.84
CA ASN A 569 30.30 -4.55 -26.89
C ASN A 569 30.67 -3.88 -28.24
N PHE A 570 29.88 -4.16 -29.28
CA PHE A 570 30.09 -3.61 -30.63
C PHE A 570 30.28 -2.09 -30.66
N LYS A 571 29.34 -1.32 -30.09
CA LYS A 571 29.36 0.15 -30.10
C LYS A 571 30.49 0.74 -29.27
N GLN A 572 30.87 0.07 -28.19
CA GLN A 572 32.04 0.43 -27.38
C GLN A 572 33.34 0.21 -28.16
N ALA A 573 33.44 -0.88 -28.93
CA ALA A 573 34.60 -1.15 -29.78
C ALA A 573 34.74 -0.13 -30.93
N GLU A 574 33.65 0.25 -31.60
CA GLU A 574 33.67 1.32 -32.60
C GLU A 574 34.18 2.64 -32.01
N LYS A 575 33.64 3.06 -30.86
CA LYS A 575 34.05 4.29 -30.17
C LYS A 575 35.50 4.27 -29.67
N MET A 576 36.02 3.10 -29.30
CA MET A 576 37.44 2.95 -28.92
C MET A 576 38.35 2.96 -30.16
N MET A 577 37.87 2.45 -31.29
CA MET A 577 38.57 2.47 -32.58
C MET A 577 38.60 3.87 -33.22
N GLU A 578 37.70 4.77 -32.84
CA GLU A 578 37.77 6.20 -33.23
C GLU A 578 39.11 6.82 -32.82
N THR A 579 39.59 6.56 -31.60
CA THR A 579 40.84 7.13 -31.06
C THR A 579 42.13 6.35 -31.38
N MET A 580 42.04 5.24 -32.12
CA MET A 580 43.18 4.39 -32.50
C MET A 580 43.75 4.74 -33.89
N ASP A 581 44.95 4.25 -34.22
CA ASP A 581 45.61 4.51 -35.50
C ASP A 581 45.23 3.49 -36.61
N GLN A 582 45.62 3.77 -37.85
CA GLN A 582 45.27 2.92 -39.00
C GLN A 582 46.06 1.59 -38.97
N GLY A 583 45.32 0.48 -38.88
CA GLY A 583 45.87 -0.86 -38.67
C GLY A 583 45.78 -1.39 -37.24
N ASP A 584 45.37 -0.57 -36.27
CA ASP A 584 45.13 -1.01 -34.89
C ASP A 584 43.96 -2.00 -34.80
N VAL A 585 44.01 -2.83 -33.74
CA VAL A 585 43.16 -4.02 -33.56
C VAL A 585 42.55 -4.06 -32.16
N ILE A 586 41.24 -4.32 -32.09
CA ILE A 586 40.48 -4.65 -30.88
C ILE A 586 39.87 -6.05 -31.06
N ILE A 587 40.21 -6.97 -30.18
CA ILE A 587 39.63 -8.30 -30.11
C ILE A 587 38.60 -8.32 -28.99
N ARG A 588 37.39 -8.80 -29.25
CA ARG A 588 36.30 -8.85 -28.26
C ARG A 588 35.44 -10.11 -28.39
N PRO A 589 34.63 -10.48 -27.38
CA PRO A 589 33.62 -11.51 -27.54
C PRO A 589 32.69 -11.22 -28.74
N SER A 590 32.32 -12.26 -29.49
CA SER A 590 31.33 -12.17 -30.56
C SER A 590 29.91 -12.33 -30.00
N SER A 591 28.94 -11.61 -30.56
CA SER A 591 27.53 -11.79 -30.22
C SER A 591 26.88 -13.01 -30.88
N LYS A 592 27.64 -13.78 -31.67
CA LYS A 592 27.16 -15.00 -32.34
C LYS A 592 27.11 -16.24 -31.42
N GLY A 593 27.93 -16.27 -30.36
CA GLY A 593 27.97 -17.39 -29.42
C GLY A 593 29.28 -17.44 -28.62
N GLU A 594 29.32 -18.34 -27.64
CA GLU A 594 30.47 -18.50 -26.72
C GLU A 594 31.74 -19.07 -27.37
N ASN A 595 31.63 -19.61 -28.60
CA ASN A 595 32.73 -20.14 -29.41
C ASN A 595 33.13 -19.21 -30.57
N HIS A 596 32.83 -17.92 -30.46
CA HIS A 596 33.22 -16.91 -31.44
C HIS A 596 33.85 -15.67 -30.77
N LEU A 597 34.90 -15.14 -31.39
CA LEU A 597 35.46 -13.81 -31.14
C LEU A 597 35.21 -12.91 -32.35
N THR A 598 35.30 -11.59 -32.16
CA THR A 598 35.37 -10.64 -33.27
C THR A 598 36.65 -9.81 -33.16
N VAL A 599 37.49 -9.93 -34.18
CA VAL A 599 38.68 -9.09 -34.39
C VAL A 599 38.23 -7.87 -35.21
N THR A 600 38.24 -6.71 -34.59
CA THR A 600 37.87 -5.43 -35.22
C THR A 600 39.14 -4.64 -35.52
N TRP A 601 39.34 -4.16 -36.74
CA TRP A 601 40.52 -3.37 -37.10
C TRP A 601 40.21 -2.13 -37.94
N LYS A 602 41.06 -1.09 -37.84
CA LYS A 602 40.85 0.21 -38.50
C LYS A 602 41.38 0.22 -39.94
N VAL A 603 40.46 0.13 -40.91
CA VAL A 603 40.79 0.17 -42.34
C VAL A 603 41.16 1.59 -42.76
N ALA A 604 40.33 2.55 -42.37
CA ALA A 604 40.48 3.98 -42.61
C ALA A 604 39.72 4.77 -41.52
N GLU A 605 39.76 6.11 -41.57
CA GLU A 605 39.03 6.96 -40.64
C GLU A 605 37.52 6.72 -40.74
N GLY A 606 36.87 6.36 -39.62
CA GLY A 606 35.44 6.04 -39.57
C GLY A 606 35.01 4.78 -40.36
N ILE A 607 35.95 3.90 -40.74
CA ILE A 607 35.72 2.64 -41.46
C ILE A 607 36.47 1.49 -40.77
N TYR A 608 35.71 0.61 -40.12
CA TYR A 608 36.23 -0.51 -39.32
C TYR A 608 35.80 -1.84 -39.93
N GLN A 609 36.71 -2.81 -40.03
CA GLN A 609 36.39 -4.16 -40.50
C GLN A 609 36.29 -5.11 -39.30
N HIS A 610 35.16 -5.82 -39.20
CA HIS A 610 34.89 -6.81 -38.15
C HIS A 610 35.03 -8.21 -38.73
N VAL A 611 36.14 -8.89 -38.42
CA VAL A 611 36.40 -10.29 -38.78
C VAL A 611 35.89 -11.17 -37.64
N ASP A 612 35.08 -12.17 -37.97
CA ASP A 612 34.56 -13.15 -37.01
C ASP A 612 35.49 -14.36 -36.99
N VAL A 613 35.97 -14.73 -35.80
CA VAL A 613 36.91 -15.84 -35.57
C VAL A 613 36.15 -16.93 -34.81
N ARG A 614 36.18 -18.15 -35.34
CA ARG A 614 35.58 -19.33 -34.68
C ARG A 614 36.63 -20.01 -33.82
N GLU A 615 36.28 -20.30 -32.57
CA GLU A 615 37.15 -20.93 -31.58
C GLU A 615 36.75 -22.40 -31.41
N GLU A 616 37.69 -23.34 -31.54
CA GLU A 616 37.46 -24.76 -31.26
C GLU A 616 38.44 -25.31 -30.21
N GLY A 617 38.11 -26.46 -29.63
CA GLY A 617 38.86 -27.07 -28.53
C GLY A 617 38.94 -26.19 -27.28
N LYS A 618 37.84 -26.10 -26.50
CA LYS A 618 37.81 -25.33 -25.25
C LYS A 618 37.71 -26.21 -24.01
N GLU A 619 38.54 -25.93 -23.01
CA GLU A 619 38.37 -26.49 -21.66
C GLU A 619 37.21 -25.84 -20.90
N ASN A 620 37.02 -24.53 -21.05
CA ASN A 620 36.03 -23.73 -20.31
C ASN A 620 35.53 -22.54 -21.15
N ALA A 621 34.25 -22.15 -20.99
CA ALA A 621 33.63 -21.06 -21.75
C ALA A 621 34.26 -19.66 -21.52
N PHE A 622 35.03 -19.48 -20.45
CA PHE A 622 35.74 -18.23 -20.13
C PHE A 622 37.07 -18.08 -20.88
N SER A 623 37.63 -19.18 -21.38
CA SER A 623 38.94 -19.27 -22.01
C SER A 623 38.90 -19.02 -23.53
N LEU A 624 40.10 -18.89 -24.11
CA LEU A 624 40.35 -19.04 -25.55
C LEU A 624 40.29 -20.54 -25.93
N GLY A 625 39.98 -20.85 -27.18
CA GLY A 625 40.12 -22.22 -27.72
C GLY A 625 41.55 -22.54 -28.16
N HIS A 626 41.87 -23.84 -28.30
CA HIS A 626 43.17 -24.31 -28.77
C HIS A 626 43.41 -24.09 -30.27
N THR A 627 42.36 -23.95 -31.08
CA THR A 627 42.48 -23.65 -32.52
C THR A 627 41.50 -22.54 -32.92
N LEU A 628 41.98 -21.63 -33.76
CA LEU A 628 41.25 -20.43 -34.17
C LEU A 628 41.09 -20.41 -35.70
N TRP A 629 39.86 -20.26 -36.17
CA TRP A 629 39.53 -20.38 -37.60
C TRP A 629 39.01 -19.06 -38.18
N ILE A 630 39.60 -18.65 -39.31
CA ILE A 630 39.14 -17.51 -40.13
C ILE A 630 38.91 -18.01 -41.56
N ASN A 631 37.63 -18.03 -41.97
CA ASN A 631 37.16 -18.64 -43.22
C ASN A 631 37.53 -20.13 -43.35
N ASN A 632 38.71 -20.43 -43.88
CA ASN A 632 39.27 -21.76 -44.15
C ASN A 632 40.73 -21.88 -43.67
N GLU A 633 41.27 -20.83 -43.03
CA GLU A 633 42.62 -20.77 -42.49
C GLU A 633 42.60 -21.00 -40.98
N GLU A 634 43.56 -21.79 -40.49
CA GLU A 634 43.76 -22.13 -39.08
C GLU A 634 44.91 -21.30 -38.49
N PHE A 635 44.76 -20.91 -37.22
CA PHE A 635 45.70 -20.08 -36.47
C PHE A 635 45.85 -20.63 -35.04
N GLU A 636 47.08 -20.56 -34.53
CA GLU A 636 47.45 -21.07 -33.19
C GLU A 636 47.10 -20.05 -32.09
N ASP A 637 47.29 -18.74 -32.33
CA ASP A 637 46.99 -17.69 -31.35
C ASP A 637 46.49 -16.35 -31.96
N LEU A 638 46.21 -15.38 -31.08
CA LEU A 638 45.66 -14.06 -31.43
C LEU A 638 46.71 -13.09 -32.02
N ASP A 639 47.98 -13.26 -31.70
CA ASP A 639 49.08 -12.47 -32.25
C ASP A 639 49.46 -12.95 -33.66
N GLU A 640 49.35 -14.26 -33.91
CA GLU A 640 49.49 -14.86 -35.25
C GLU A 640 48.37 -14.39 -36.20
N ILE A 641 47.11 -14.36 -35.74
CA ILE A 641 46.00 -13.73 -36.50
C ILE A 641 46.33 -12.27 -36.82
N THR A 642 46.84 -11.53 -35.84
CA THR A 642 47.18 -10.12 -36.01
C THR A 642 48.32 -9.94 -37.01
N ALA A 643 49.38 -10.74 -36.93
CA ALA A 643 50.58 -10.63 -37.75
C ALA A 643 50.43 -11.21 -39.17
N ARG A 644 49.72 -12.33 -39.34
CA ARG A 644 49.54 -13.03 -40.64
C ARG A 644 48.33 -12.52 -41.42
N TYR A 645 47.22 -12.21 -40.76
CA TYR A 645 45.98 -11.82 -41.43
C TYR A 645 45.78 -10.29 -41.44
N VAL A 646 45.85 -9.64 -40.28
CA VAL A 646 45.45 -8.22 -40.16
C VAL A 646 46.53 -7.25 -40.63
N GLN A 647 47.79 -7.40 -40.18
CA GLN A 647 48.87 -6.47 -40.51
C GLN A 647 49.17 -6.35 -42.03
N PRO A 648 49.19 -7.44 -42.83
CA PRO A 648 49.32 -7.32 -44.28
C PRO A 648 48.15 -6.55 -44.91
N MET A 649 46.90 -6.85 -44.51
CA MET A 649 45.73 -6.10 -44.96
C MET A 649 45.78 -4.63 -44.56
N ALA A 650 46.27 -4.30 -43.37
CA ALA A 650 46.46 -2.93 -42.91
C ALA A 650 47.52 -2.19 -43.75
N SER A 651 48.64 -2.86 -44.09
CA SER A 651 49.67 -2.30 -44.97
C SER A 651 49.14 -2.06 -46.40
N PHE A 652 48.40 -3.01 -46.97
CA PHE A 652 47.79 -2.85 -48.29
C PHE A 652 46.69 -1.76 -48.31
N ALA A 653 45.91 -1.62 -47.23
CA ALA A 653 45.00 -0.48 -47.08
C ALA A 653 45.79 0.85 -47.04
N ARG A 654 46.90 0.91 -46.30
CA ARG A 654 47.78 2.10 -46.19
C ARG A 654 48.38 2.49 -47.54
N ASP A 655 48.80 1.52 -48.36
CA ASP A 655 49.26 1.71 -49.74
C ASP A 655 48.20 2.36 -50.66
N LEU A 656 46.91 2.01 -50.48
CA LEU A 656 45.81 2.63 -51.23
C LEU A 656 45.41 4.01 -50.71
N LEU A 657 45.45 4.22 -49.39
CA LEU A 657 45.22 5.52 -48.75
C LEU A 657 46.31 6.53 -49.12
N GLY A 658 47.58 6.10 -49.17
CA GLY A 658 48.73 6.91 -49.57
C GLY A 658 48.89 7.10 -51.08
N HIS A 659 48.05 6.49 -51.92
CA HIS A 659 48.16 6.64 -53.37
C HIS A 659 47.72 8.03 -53.84
N LYS A 660 48.50 8.65 -54.74
CA LYS A 660 48.34 10.04 -55.23
C LYS A 660 46.98 10.44 -55.86
N TYR A 661 46.08 9.49 -56.10
CA TYR A 661 44.71 9.75 -56.54
C TYR A 661 43.67 9.16 -55.57
N PHE A 662 44.03 8.99 -54.30
CA PHE A 662 43.08 8.71 -53.23
C PHE A 662 42.19 9.94 -52.97
N GLN A 663 40.90 9.71 -52.77
CA GLN A 663 39.87 10.69 -52.46
C GLN A 663 38.82 9.99 -51.58
N ASP A 664 38.51 10.53 -50.39
CA ASP A 664 37.59 9.85 -49.47
C ASP A 664 36.15 9.71 -50.02
N CYS A 665 35.63 10.73 -50.71
CA CYS A 665 34.27 10.73 -51.28
C CYS A 665 33.15 10.42 -50.26
N ASN A 666 33.30 10.87 -49.01
CA ASN A 666 32.42 10.58 -47.87
C ASN A 666 32.35 9.07 -47.54
N GLY A 667 33.50 8.42 -47.36
CA GLY A 667 33.58 6.98 -47.13
C GLY A 667 33.11 6.14 -48.31
N GLY A 668 33.36 6.61 -49.54
CA GLY A 668 33.09 5.85 -50.75
C GLY A 668 31.63 5.82 -51.21
N ASP A 669 30.95 6.97 -51.22
CA ASP A 669 29.72 7.11 -51.99
C ASP A 669 30.02 7.03 -53.50
N ARG A 670 29.39 6.05 -54.17
CA ARG A 670 29.49 5.85 -55.62
C ARG A 670 29.06 7.11 -56.39
N LYS A 671 28.01 7.81 -55.94
CA LYS A 671 27.46 8.96 -56.66
C LYS A 671 28.45 10.14 -56.66
N LYS A 672 29.04 10.46 -55.50
CA LYS A 672 30.10 11.48 -55.39
C LYS A 672 31.35 11.12 -56.20
N MET A 673 31.72 9.84 -56.25
CA MET A 673 32.80 9.36 -57.12
C MET A 673 32.48 9.59 -58.62
N GLU A 674 31.25 9.32 -59.08
CA GLU A 674 30.82 9.63 -60.45
C GLU A 674 30.82 11.14 -60.75
N GLU A 675 30.32 11.97 -59.83
CA GLU A 675 30.31 13.43 -59.97
C GLU A 675 31.74 14.00 -60.07
N LEU A 676 32.67 13.50 -59.25
CA LEU A 676 34.09 13.88 -59.28
C LEU A 676 34.78 13.49 -60.59
N LEU A 677 34.54 12.27 -61.08
CA LEU A 677 35.05 11.80 -62.37
C LEU A 677 34.52 12.64 -63.54
N VAL A 678 33.23 12.94 -63.56
CA VAL A 678 32.60 13.78 -64.60
C VAL A 678 33.14 15.21 -64.55
N LYS A 679 33.35 15.78 -63.37
CA LYS A 679 33.98 17.10 -63.20
C LYS A 679 35.40 17.11 -63.76
N ALA A 680 36.27 16.21 -63.30
CA ALA A 680 37.65 16.12 -63.76
C ALA A 680 37.76 15.84 -65.27
N LYS A 681 36.83 15.06 -65.85
CA LYS A 681 36.77 14.79 -67.29
C LYS A 681 36.32 16.00 -68.11
N LYS A 682 35.45 16.87 -67.57
CA LYS A 682 35.09 18.17 -68.18
C LYS A 682 36.26 19.15 -68.16
N GLU A 683 37.01 19.21 -67.05
CA GLU A 683 38.17 20.10 -66.89
C GLU A 683 39.33 19.71 -67.81
N LYS A 684 39.57 18.41 -68.05
CA LYS A 684 40.65 17.93 -68.94
C LYS A 684 40.15 16.80 -69.86
N PRO A 685 39.46 17.11 -70.99
CA PRO A 685 38.83 16.10 -71.85
C PRO A 685 39.77 15.05 -72.46
N THR A 686 41.03 15.42 -72.72
CA THR A 686 42.08 14.52 -73.22
C THR A 686 42.67 13.59 -72.15
N PHE A 687 42.53 13.94 -70.88
CA PHE A 687 42.97 13.12 -69.75
C PHE A 687 41.87 12.12 -69.35
N ILE A 688 42.27 10.99 -68.77
CA ILE A 688 41.35 10.00 -68.21
C ILE A 688 41.50 10.06 -66.69
N PRO A 689 40.56 10.71 -65.96
CA PRO A 689 40.61 10.73 -64.51
C PRO A 689 40.32 9.33 -63.98
N TYR A 690 41.08 8.94 -62.96
CA TYR A 690 40.82 7.79 -62.13
C TYR A 690 41.15 8.13 -60.67
N TYR A 691 40.33 7.65 -59.75
CA TYR A 691 40.44 7.91 -58.31
C TYR A 691 40.16 6.64 -57.51
N VAL A 692 40.69 6.57 -56.30
CA VAL A 692 40.41 5.50 -55.34
C VAL A 692 39.82 6.05 -54.05
N SER A 693 38.87 5.33 -53.47
CA SER A 693 38.18 5.69 -52.22
C SER A 693 37.98 4.44 -51.36
N ALA A 694 38.05 4.57 -50.03
CA ALA A 694 37.71 3.49 -49.09
C ALA A 694 36.18 3.38 -48.96
N CYS A 695 35.62 2.16 -48.94
CA CYS A 695 34.16 1.98 -48.89
C CYS A 695 33.68 1.70 -47.46
N LYS A 696 32.83 2.56 -46.90
CA LYS A 696 32.28 2.42 -45.55
C LYS A 696 31.29 1.27 -45.41
N GLU A 697 30.44 1.08 -46.43
CA GLU A 697 29.46 -0.02 -46.50
C GLU A 697 30.13 -1.41 -46.64
N LEU A 698 31.37 -1.46 -47.15
CA LEU A 698 32.13 -2.69 -47.38
C LEU A 698 33.59 -2.52 -46.94
N PRO A 699 33.85 -2.51 -45.62
CA PRO A 699 35.21 -2.43 -45.07
C PRO A 699 36.14 -3.51 -45.65
N GLY A 700 37.38 -3.14 -45.93
CA GLY A 700 38.33 -3.98 -46.67
C GLY A 700 38.17 -3.93 -48.20
N LYS A 701 37.18 -3.19 -48.74
CA LYS A 701 37.05 -2.91 -50.17
C LYS A 701 37.20 -1.43 -50.48
N PHE A 702 37.86 -1.15 -51.60
CA PHE A 702 38.08 0.18 -52.13
C PHE A 702 37.38 0.32 -53.48
N LEU A 703 36.76 1.47 -53.72
CA LEU A 703 36.24 1.85 -55.02
C LEU A 703 37.40 2.31 -55.92
N LEU A 704 37.52 1.73 -57.12
CA LEU A 704 38.34 2.25 -58.21
C LEU A 704 37.42 2.86 -59.26
N GLY A 705 37.29 4.19 -59.22
CA GLY A 705 36.51 4.97 -60.16
C GLY A 705 37.36 5.46 -61.33
N TYR A 706 36.89 5.35 -62.56
CA TYR A 706 37.61 5.84 -63.76
C TYR A 706 36.67 6.22 -64.91
N GLN A 707 37.04 7.21 -65.74
CA GLN A 707 36.21 7.67 -66.85
C GLN A 707 36.96 7.77 -68.20
N PRO A 708 36.98 6.68 -69.00
CA PRO A 708 37.62 6.68 -70.33
C PRO A 708 36.86 7.52 -71.38
N ARG A 709 35.53 7.40 -71.40
CA ARG A 709 34.63 8.01 -72.41
C ARG A 709 33.54 8.85 -71.71
N GLY A 710 32.38 9.03 -72.32
CA GLY A 710 31.29 9.87 -71.79
C GLY A 710 30.57 9.38 -70.52
N LYS A 711 30.83 8.15 -70.05
CA LYS A 711 30.29 7.62 -68.79
C LYS A 711 31.42 7.22 -67.84
N PRO A 712 31.33 7.52 -66.53
CA PRO A 712 32.22 6.94 -65.52
C PRO A 712 31.96 5.43 -65.37
N ARG A 713 32.93 4.74 -64.78
CA ARG A 713 32.87 3.36 -64.30
C ARG A 713 33.40 3.30 -62.88
N ILE A 714 32.84 2.44 -62.05
CA ILE A 714 33.34 2.15 -60.71
C ILE A 714 33.43 0.63 -60.56
N GLU A 715 34.60 0.15 -60.16
CA GLU A 715 34.87 -1.26 -59.87
C GLU A 715 35.43 -1.40 -58.45
N PHE A 716 35.48 -2.62 -57.91
CA PHE A 716 35.94 -2.89 -56.55
C PHE A 716 37.33 -3.54 -56.54
N VAL A 717 38.26 -2.95 -55.77
CA VAL A 717 39.50 -3.59 -55.34
C VAL A 717 39.25 -4.13 -53.93
N THR A 718 39.44 -5.43 -53.73
CA THR A 718 39.32 -6.05 -52.39
C THR A 718 40.72 -6.24 -51.82
N VAL A 719 40.98 -5.77 -50.61
CA VAL A 719 42.22 -6.06 -49.89
C VAL A 719 42.13 -7.47 -49.30
N THR A 720 43.20 -8.24 -49.43
CA THR A 720 43.37 -9.60 -48.90
C THR A 720 44.78 -9.74 -48.31
N PRO A 721 45.06 -10.72 -47.44
CA PRO A 721 46.42 -10.95 -46.91
C PRO A 721 47.48 -11.14 -47.99
N ASP A 722 47.11 -11.69 -49.16
CA ASP A 722 47.98 -11.89 -50.33
C ASP A 722 48.18 -10.62 -51.21
N GLY A 723 47.54 -9.50 -50.86
CA GLY A 723 47.57 -8.27 -51.66
C GLY A 723 46.20 -7.85 -52.21
N PHE A 724 46.21 -7.18 -53.36
CA PHE A 724 45.03 -6.55 -53.96
C PHE A 724 44.32 -7.49 -54.92
N ARG A 725 43.10 -7.93 -54.59
CA ARG A 725 42.25 -8.70 -55.48
C ARG A 725 41.40 -7.78 -56.37
N TYR A 726 41.64 -7.81 -57.68
CA TYR A 726 40.95 -7.01 -58.69
C TYR A 726 40.71 -7.84 -59.96
N ARG A 727 39.48 -7.82 -60.51
CA ARG A 727 39.05 -8.64 -61.68
C ARG A 727 39.51 -10.11 -61.61
N SER A 728 39.36 -10.72 -60.43
CA SER A 728 39.77 -12.11 -60.11
C SER A 728 41.27 -12.42 -60.21
N GLN A 729 42.13 -11.42 -60.36
CA GLN A 729 43.59 -11.53 -60.20
C GLN A 729 44.02 -10.95 -58.85
N ILE A 730 45.17 -11.38 -58.33
CA ILE A 730 45.78 -10.88 -57.10
C ILE A 730 47.09 -10.16 -57.45
N PHE A 731 47.25 -8.93 -56.95
CA PHE A 731 48.43 -8.10 -57.20
C PHE A 731 49.15 -7.82 -55.87
N PRO A 732 50.40 -8.28 -55.68
CA PRO A 732 51.13 -8.13 -54.41
C PRO A 732 51.69 -6.72 -54.17
N THR A 733 51.50 -5.78 -55.09
CA THR A 733 51.91 -4.37 -54.92
C THR A 733 50.90 -3.41 -55.55
N VAL A 734 50.74 -2.25 -54.93
CA VAL A 734 49.85 -1.18 -55.42
C VAL A 734 50.29 -0.65 -56.79
N ASN A 735 51.60 -0.59 -57.03
CA ASN A 735 52.16 -0.22 -58.33
C ASN A 735 51.90 -1.29 -59.41
N GLY A 736 51.92 -2.59 -59.05
CA GLY A 736 51.53 -3.67 -59.95
C GLY A 736 50.06 -3.58 -60.36
N LEU A 737 49.15 -3.42 -59.38
CA LEU A 737 47.72 -3.20 -59.60
C LEU A 737 47.47 -2.03 -60.57
N PHE A 738 48.01 -0.84 -60.27
CA PHE A 738 47.79 0.34 -61.11
C PHE A 738 48.52 0.32 -62.45
N ARG A 739 49.59 -0.47 -62.60
CA ARG A 739 50.23 -0.70 -63.91
C ARG A 739 49.35 -1.60 -64.77
N TRP A 740 48.94 -2.75 -64.24
CA TRP A 740 48.05 -3.67 -64.95
C TRP A 740 46.73 -3.00 -65.35
N PHE A 741 46.11 -2.26 -64.43
CA PHE A 741 44.92 -1.45 -64.70
C PHE A 741 45.12 -0.45 -65.85
N LYS A 742 46.28 0.21 -65.97
CA LYS A 742 46.54 1.19 -67.05
C LYS A 742 46.67 0.57 -68.44
N ASP A 743 47.03 -0.71 -68.53
CA ASP A 743 46.98 -1.45 -69.79
C ASP A 743 45.55 -2.00 -70.06
N HIS A 744 44.87 -2.52 -69.03
CA HIS A 744 43.66 -3.34 -69.16
C HIS A 744 42.32 -2.62 -68.83
N TYR A 745 42.31 -1.30 -68.58
CA TYR A 745 41.09 -0.53 -68.28
C TYR A 745 40.09 -0.44 -69.45
N HIS A 746 40.55 -0.70 -70.69
CA HIS A 746 39.67 -0.81 -71.85
C HIS A 746 38.89 -2.13 -71.89
N ASP A 747 39.42 -3.19 -71.29
CA ASP A 747 38.87 -4.53 -71.39
C ASP A 747 37.47 -4.65 -70.75
N PRO A 748 36.60 -5.52 -71.30
CA PRO A 748 35.33 -5.84 -70.67
C PRO A 748 35.55 -6.44 -69.28
N VAL A 749 34.74 -6.02 -68.31
CA VAL A 749 34.77 -6.59 -66.96
C VAL A 749 34.39 -8.08 -67.04
N PRO A 750 35.23 -9.00 -66.53
CA PRO A 750 34.91 -10.43 -66.55
C PRO A 750 33.55 -10.70 -65.89
N GLY A 751 32.66 -11.40 -66.60
CA GLY A 751 31.34 -11.80 -66.11
C GLY A 751 30.17 -10.89 -66.48
N ILE A 752 30.35 -9.80 -67.26
CA ILE A 752 29.24 -8.93 -67.71
C ILE A 752 29.04 -9.05 -69.23
N THR A 753 27.94 -9.68 -69.66
CA THR A 753 27.50 -9.70 -71.06
C THR A 753 26.87 -8.35 -71.47
N PRO A 754 27.17 -7.81 -72.66
CA PRO A 754 26.59 -6.56 -73.12
C PRO A 754 25.15 -6.75 -73.63
N SER A 755 24.19 -6.06 -73.02
CA SER A 755 22.79 -6.08 -73.45
C SER A 755 22.57 -5.24 -74.71
N SER A 756 22.33 -5.89 -75.85
CA SER A 756 21.82 -5.24 -77.07
C SER A 756 20.29 -5.23 -77.06
N SER A 757 19.68 -4.08 -77.35
CA SER A 757 18.23 -3.87 -77.24
C SER A 757 17.57 -3.53 -78.58
N SER A 758 17.03 -4.52 -79.30
CA SER A 758 16.18 -4.28 -80.48
C SER A 758 15.15 -5.38 -80.72
N ARG A 759 13.93 -4.96 -81.07
CA ARG A 759 12.69 -5.74 -81.16
C ARG A 759 12.62 -6.66 -82.39
N THR A 760 12.11 -7.89 -82.21
CA THR A 760 11.24 -8.64 -83.16
C THR A 760 10.47 -9.67 -82.33
N ARG A 761 9.16 -9.53 -82.11
CA ARG A 761 8.01 -9.74 -83.03
C ARG A 761 7.79 -11.23 -83.36
N THR A 762 7.01 -11.89 -82.52
CA THR A 762 6.46 -13.24 -82.73
C THR A 762 5.33 -13.25 -83.77
N PRO A 763 5.19 -14.33 -84.56
CA PRO A 763 3.94 -14.71 -85.23
C PRO A 763 2.97 -15.44 -84.28
N ALA A 764 1.70 -15.58 -84.69
CA ALA A 764 0.71 -16.46 -84.06
C ALA A 764 0.88 -17.93 -84.53
N SER A 765 0.18 -18.97 -84.07
CA SER A 765 -1.03 -19.10 -83.22
C SER A 765 -0.92 -20.45 -82.41
N ILE A 766 -1.91 -21.05 -81.72
CA ILE A 766 -3.36 -20.85 -81.53
C ILE A 766 -3.83 -21.49 -80.19
N GLY A 767 -5.07 -21.23 -79.74
CA GLY A 767 -5.85 -22.18 -78.93
C GLY A 767 -6.02 -21.90 -77.42
N ALA A 768 -7.28 -21.68 -77.04
CA ALA A 768 -7.92 -21.93 -75.72
C ALA A 768 -7.21 -21.57 -74.39
N THR A 769 -7.84 -20.66 -73.63
CA THR A 769 -7.61 -20.43 -72.19
C THR A 769 -8.24 -21.52 -71.31
N PRO A 770 -7.59 -21.97 -70.23
CA PRO A 770 -8.26 -22.49 -69.04
C PRO A 770 -8.56 -21.37 -68.03
N ALA A 771 -9.71 -21.44 -67.36
CA ALA A 771 -10.09 -20.55 -66.27
C ALA A 771 -9.84 -21.22 -64.89
N ASN A 772 -10.09 -20.48 -63.81
CA ASN A 772 -10.15 -21.05 -62.45
C ASN A 772 -11.10 -22.24 -62.38
N ILE A 773 -10.67 -23.33 -61.75
CA ILE A 773 -11.55 -24.34 -61.16
C ILE A 773 -11.07 -24.59 -59.73
N ASN A 774 -12.00 -24.62 -58.78
CA ASN A 774 -11.75 -24.87 -57.36
C ASN A 774 -12.05 -26.34 -57.02
N ILE A 775 -11.66 -26.76 -55.82
CA ILE A 775 -11.82 -28.11 -55.25
C ILE A 775 -13.24 -28.65 -55.43
N ALA A 776 -13.38 -29.78 -56.17
CA ALA A 776 -14.24 -30.94 -55.84
C ALA A 776 -14.42 -31.92 -57.04
N ASP A 777 -13.36 -32.57 -57.54
CA ASP A 777 -13.56 -33.81 -58.33
C ASP A 777 -12.34 -34.76 -58.34
N LEU A 778 -12.63 -36.02 -58.73
CA LEU A 778 -11.73 -37.07 -59.21
C LEU A 778 -10.76 -37.78 -58.25
N THR A 779 -11.30 -38.27 -57.13
CA THR A 779 -10.73 -39.43 -56.41
C THR A 779 -10.69 -40.69 -57.30
N ARG A 780 -9.56 -41.03 -57.96
CA ARG A 780 -9.38 -42.39 -58.55
C ARG A 780 -7.94 -42.84 -58.91
N ALA A 781 -7.27 -43.51 -57.96
CA ALA A 781 -6.27 -44.59 -58.12
C ALA A 781 -5.80 -44.98 -56.70
N VAL A 782 -6.00 -46.15 -56.10
CA VAL A 782 -6.15 -47.55 -56.56
C VAL A 782 -4.85 -48.18 -57.08
N SER A 783 -3.97 -48.58 -56.15
CA SER A 783 -3.29 -49.90 -56.17
C SER A 783 -2.41 -50.15 -54.91
N ALA A 784 -2.26 -51.44 -54.57
CA ALA A 784 -1.20 -52.06 -53.76
C ALA A 784 -0.87 -51.56 -52.33
N LEU A 785 -1.49 -52.21 -51.33
CA LEU A 785 -0.84 -52.67 -50.08
C LEU A 785 0.17 -53.83 -50.42
N PRO A 786 1.05 -54.35 -49.50
CA PRO A 786 0.97 -54.40 -48.04
C PRO A 786 2.35 -54.13 -47.33
N GLN A 787 2.71 -54.49 -46.08
CA GLN A 787 2.08 -55.30 -45.01
C GLN A 787 2.70 -55.00 -43.63
N ASN A 788 1.90 -54.74 -42.58
CA ASN A 788 1.84 -55.53 -41.33
C ASN A 788 0.90 -54.91 -40.28
N MET A 789 0.21 -55.78 -39.54
CA MET A 789 -0.70 -55.50 -38.41
C MET A 789 0.03 -55.85 -37.08
N THR A 790 -0.46 -55.66 -35.85
CA THR A 790 -1.82 -55.65 -35.24
C THR A 790 -1.91 -54.58 -34.13
N SER A 791 -2.97 -53.80 -33.98
CA SER A 791 -4.38 -54.12 -33.64
C SER A 791 -4.64 -54.43 -32.16
N GLN A 792 -5.23 -53.47 -31.44
CA GLN A 792 -6.57 -53.59 -30.82
C GLN A 792 -7.22 -52.19 -30.67
N MET A 793 -8.54 -52.16 -30.47
CA MET A 793 -9.38 -50.97 -30.20
C MET A 793 -9.45 -49.86 -31.26
N PHE A 794 -10.05 -50.15 -32.42
CA PHE A 794 -10.81 -49.14 -33.17
C PHE A 794 -11.98 -49.75 -33.97
N SER A 795 -13.08 -50.03 -33.28
CA SER A 795 -14.36 -50.48 -33.83
C SER A 795 -15.48 -50.27 -32.78
N ALA A 796 -16.74 -49.99 -33.12
CA ALA A 796 -17.36 -49.90 -34.44
C ALA A 796 -18.38 -48.74 -34.54
N ILE A 797 -18.68 -48.34 -35.78
CA ILE A 797 -19.87 -47.56 -36.16
C ILE A 797 -20.89 -48.54 -36.77
N ALA A 798 -22.19 -48.38 -36.49
CA ALA A 798 -23.32 -48.44 -37.45
C ALA A 798 -24.65 -48.98 -36.86
N ALA A 799 -25.63 -48.09 -36.64
CA ALA A 799 -27.10 -48.33 -36.76
C ALA A 799 -27.89 -47.05 -36.41
N VAL A 800 -29.09 -46.74 -36.93
CA VAL A 800 -29.61 -46.86 -38.31
C VAL A 800 -30.87 -45.95 -38.45
N THR A 801 -31.00 -45.19 -39.55
CA THR A 801 -32.21 -44.48 -40.10
C THR A 801 -33.18 -43.65 -39.21
N GLY A 802 -33.61 -42.45 -39.66
CA GLY A 802 -34.87 -41.83 -39.16
C GLY A 802 -35.19 -40.34 -39.46
N GLN A 803 -35.78 -40.06 -40.64
CA GLN A 803 -36.75 -38.98 -40.98
C GLN A 803 -36.69 -37.51 -40.45
N SER A 804 -36.70 -36.55 -41.40
CA SER A 804 -37.57 -35.33 -41.52
C SER A 804 -37.76 -34.34 -40.33
N GLN A 805 -37.70 -33.00 -40.46
CA GLN A 805 -38.11 -32.08 -41.56
C GLN A 805 -37.19 -30.83 -41.70
N ASN A 806 -37.57 -29.87 -42.56
CA ASN A 806 -36.81 -28.70 -43.07
C ASN A 806 -37.81 -27.61 -43.56
N PRO A 807 -37.46 -26.37 -44.00
CA PRO A 807 -36.42 -25.40 -43.58
C PRO A 807 -36.95 -23.92 -43.53
N ASN A 808 -36.03 -22.93 -43.64
CA ASN A 808 -36.18 -21.54 -44.13
C ASN A 808 -36.59 -20.44 -43.11
N ALA A 809 -36.13 -19.19 -43.25
CA ALA A 809 -35.73 -18.50 -44.49
C ALA A 809 -34.59 -17.45 -44.42
N THR A 810 -33.82 -17.36 -45.50
CA THR A 810 -33.21 -16.17 -46.15
C THR A 810 -32.64 -16.66 -47.50
N PRO A 811 -32.57 -15.86 -48.60
CA PRO A 811 -31.76 -14.61 -48.63
C PRO A 811 -32.23 -13.49 -49.61
N ALA A 812 -31.48 -12.37 -49.62
CA ALA A 812 -31.16 -11.51 -50.79
C ALA A 812 -32.30 -10.71 -51.49
N GLN A 813 -32.07 -9.60 -52.23
CA GLN A 813 -30.97 -8.62 -52.36
C GLN A 813 -31.45 -7.36 -53.15
N TRP A 814 -30.56 -6.37 -53.34
CA TRP A 814 -30.47 -5.49 -54.54
C TRP A 814 -31.27 -4.16 -54.65
N ALA A 815 -30.83 -3.17 -53.86
CA ALA A 815 -30.27 -1.87 -54.33
C ALA A 815 -31.10 -0.72 -54.99
N SER A 816 -30.40 0.45 -55.01
CA SER A 816 -30.47 1.60 -55.95
C SER A 816 -31.66 2.59 -55.96
N SER A 817 -31.44 3.76 -55.31
CA SER A 817 -31.74 5.15 -55.78
C SER A 817 -33.21 5.57 -56.10
N GLN A 818 -33.65 6.84 -56.07
CA GLN A 818 -32.97 8.15 -56.23
C GLN A 818 -33.90 9.33 -55.78
N TYR A 819 -33.33 10.50 -55.41
CA TYR A 819 -33.98 11.84 -55.19
C TYR A 819 -35.08 11.97 -54.09
N GLY A 820 -35.38 13.15 -53.51
CA GLY A 820 -34.72 14.48 -53.55
C GLY A 820 -35.63 15.66 -53.10
N TYR A 821 -35.05 16.79 -52.61
CA TYR A 821 -35.72 18.07 -52.21
C TYR A 821 -36.69 17.99 -50.99
N SER A 822 -37.10 19.02 -50.21
CA SER A 822 -36.65 20.41 -49.86
C SER A 822 -37.59 20.97 -48.75
N GLY A 823 -37.35 22.03 -47.95
CA GLY A 823 -36.20 22.95 -47.76
C GLY A 823 -36.63 24.36 -47.25
N GLY A 824 -36.12 24.84 -46.10
CA GLY A 824 -36.39 26.18 -45.50
C GLY A 824 -37.45 26.21 -44.36
N SER A 825 -37.64 27.28 -43.56
CA SER A 825 -36.86 28.52 -43.31
C SER A 825 -37.42 29.34 -42.11
N SER A 826 -36.56 30.08 -41.38
CA SER A 826 -36.85 31.23 -40.44
C SER A 826 -37.79 31.03 -39.23
N GLY A 827 -37.73 31.80 -38.11
CA GLY A 827 -36.75 32.80 -37.65
C GLY A 827 -37.31 33.80 -36.58
N GLY A 828 -36.51 34.18 -35.56
CA GLY A 828 -36.84 35.17 -34.48
C GLY A 828 -37.74 34.65 -33.33
N GLY A 829 -37.76 35.16 -32.09
CA GLY A 829 -36.99 36.22 -31.39
C GLY A 829 -37.78 37.52 -31.10
N GLY A 830 -37.83 38.12 -29.89
CA GLY A 830 -37.30 37.78 -28.55
C GLY A 830 -37.43 38.98 -27.55
N GLY A 831 -37.40 38.79 -26.22
CA GLY A 831 -37.55 39.90 -25.23
C GLY A 831 -37.68 39.49 -23.74
N SER A 832 -37.82 40.45 -22.80
CA SER A 832 -37.70 40.26 -21.32
C SER A 832 -38.69 41.10 -20.48
N SER A 833 -38.74 40.84 -19.14
CA SER A 833 -38.97 41.82 -18.03
C SER A 833 -40.31 41.88 -17.22
N ALA A 834 -40.28 41.28 -16.01
CA ALA A 834 -40.61 41.83 -14.65
C ALA A 834 -42.03 42.27 -14.14
N TYR A 835 -42.16 42.17 -12.79
CA TYR A 835 -42.97 42.93 -11.79
C TYR A 835 -44.35 42.46 -11.22
N HIS A 836 -44.44 42.48 -9.86
CA HIS A 836 -45.60 42.76 -8.95
C HIS A 836 -46.85 41.83 -8.89
N VAL A 837 -47.71 41.75 -7.83
CA VAL A 837 -47.58 41.84 -6.34
C VAL A 837 -48.93 41.44 -5.63
N PHE A 838 -48.93 40.61 -4.55
CA PHE A 838 -50.03 40.33 -3.55
C PHE A 838 -51.44 39.86 -4.08
N ALA A 839 -52.42 39.28 -3.35
CA ALA A 839 -52.63 38.84 -1.94
C ALA A 839 -53.60 37.60 -1.85
N THR A 840 -53.84 37.07 -0.64
CA THR A 840 -54.86 36.04 -0.22
C THR A 840 -56.28 36.64 0.00
N PRO A 841 -57.40 35.91 0.34
CA PRO A 841 -57.53 34.53 0.88
C PRO A 841 -58.74 33.66 0.39
N ALA A 842 -58.88 32.43 0.96
CA ALA A 842 -60.13 31.76 1.44
C ALA A 842 -60.37 30.27 1.05
N GLN A 843 -60.37 29.40 2.08
CA GLN A 843 -61.21 28.20 2.37
C GLN A 843 -61.54 27.09 1.34
N GLN A 844 -61.08 25.87 1.68
CA GLN A 844 -61.83 24.57 1.69
C GLN A 844 -62.17 23.92 0.30
N PRO A 845 -62.50 22.60 0.23
CA PRO A 845 -61.51 21.51 0.23
C PRO A 845 -61.69 20.53 -0.96
N ILE A 846 -60.81 19.54 -1.15
CA ILE A 846 -61.13 18.16 -1.65
C ILE A 846 -59.91 17.21 -1.66
N ALA A 847 -60.23 15.92 -1.51
CA ALA A 847 -59.44 14.67 -1.55
C ALA A 847 -58.00 14.60 -2.12
N THR A 848 -57.19 13.78 -1.43
CA THR A 848 -56.00 13.07 -1.95
C THR A 848 -56.37 12.00 -3.00
N PRO A 849 -55.41 11.57 -3.84
CA PRO A 849 -54.83 10.24 -3.61
C PRO A 849 -53.29 10.20 -3.67
N LEU A 850 -52.70 9.08 -3.22
CA LEU A 850 -51.25 8.87 -3.17
C LEU A 850 -50.63 8.66 -4.56
N MET A 851 -49.40 9.16 -4.76
CA MET A 851 -48.41 8.58 -5.65
C MET A 851 -46.99 8.83 -5.13
N THR A 852 -46.10 7.86 -5.28
CA THR A 852 -44.69 7.92 -4.87
C THR A 852 -43.80 8.44 -6.02
N PRO A 853 -42.82 9.31 -5.74
CA PRO A 853 -41.81 9.71 -6.74
C PRO A 853 -40.58 8.80 -6.64
N SER A 854 -40.50 7.80 -7.52
CA SER A 854 -39.25 7.09 -7.79
C SER A 854 -38.34 7.96 -8.68
N TYR A 855 -37.11 8.22 -8.25
CA TYR A 855 -36.14 8.97 -9.04
C TYR A 855 -35.56 8.11 -10.16
N SER A 856 -35.88 8.46 -11.40
CA SER A 856 -35.28 7.87 -12.60
C SER A 856 -34.09 8.70 -13.10
N TYR A 857 -33.03 8.00 -13.51
CA TYR A 857 -31.85 8.62 -14.11
C TYR A 857 -32.18 9.28 -15.45
N THR A 858 -31.59 10.44 -15.73
CA THR A 858 -31.62 11.09 -17.05
C THR A 858 -30.20 11.36 -17.55
N THR A 859 -29.82 10.71 -18.64
CA THR A 859 -28.54 10.91 -19.34
C THR A 859 -28.68 11.95 -20.45
N PRO A 860 -27.85 13.01 -20.47
CA PRO A 860 -27.63 13.81 -21.68
C PRO A 860 -26.71 13.07 -22.65
N SER A 861 -27.05 13.08 -23.94
CA SER A 861 -26.26 12.46 -25.00
C SER A 861 -25.16 13.37 -25.56
N GLN A 862 -24.22 12.76 -26.27
CA GLN A 862 -23.02 13.41 -26.82
C GLN A 862 -23.34 14.47 -27.90
N GLN A 863 -22.56 15.56 -27.90
CA GLN A 863 -22.22 16.31 -29.12
C GLN A 863 -20.71 16.59 -29.14
N ALA A 864 -20.12 16.66 -30.33
CA ALA A 864 -18.67 16.56 -30.51
C ALA A 864 -18.04 17.79 -31.20
N MET A 865 -16.83 18.13 -30.74
CA MET A 865 -15.76 18.85 -31.43
C MET A 865 -16.06 20.18 -32.14
N THR A 866 -15.61 21.28 -31.53
CA THR A 866 -14.76 22.27 -32.23
C THR A 866 -13.53 22.58 -31.36
N THR A 867 -12.40 22.94 -31.98
CA THR A 867 -11.11 23.20 -31.29
C THR A 867 -10.65 24.65 -31.47
N PRO A 868 -10.12 25.26 -30.40
CA PRO A 868 -9.08 26.28 -30.55
C PRO A 868 -7.90 26.13 -29.57
N GLN A 869 -6.71 25.93 -30.15
CA GLN A 869 -5.36 26.40 -29.74
C GLN A 869 -5.01 26.67 -28.26
N TYR A 870 -3.97 25.98 -27.77
CA TYR A 870 -3.21 26.30 -26.56
C TYR A 870 -2.02 27.25 -26.84
N PRO A 871 -1.68 28.17 -25.92
CA PRO A 871 -0.34 28.76 -25.79
C PRO A 871 0.59 27.82 -25.00
N SER A 872 1.84 27.65 -25.46
CA SER A 872 2.83 26.77 -24.82
C SER A 872 3.68 27.49 -23.77
N SER A 873 3.96 26.85 -22.63
CA SER A 873 5.02 27.26 -21.69
C SER A 873 6.35 26.60 -22.06
N ALA A 874 7.47 27.32 -21.88
CA ALA A 874 8.77 26.94 -22.41
C ALA A 874 9.72 26.35 -21.35
N THR A 875 10.60 25.44 -21.79
CA THR A 875 11.76 24.94 -21.04
C THR A 875 13.07 25.44 -21.66
N PRO A 876 14.08 25.74 -20.81
CA PRO A 876 15.48 25.46 -21.12
C PRO A 876 16.10 24.65 -19.96
N GLN A 877 16.63 23.44 -20.20
CA GLN A 877 17.94 23.15 -20.80
C GLN A 877 19.15 23.61 -19.98
N SER A 878 19.94 22.64 -19.53
CA SER A 878 21.30 22.78 -19.01
C SER A 878 22.35 22.56 -20.11
N SER A 879 23.58 23.07 -19.91
CA SER A 879 24.73 22.82 -20.80
C SER A 879 26.07 22.88 -20.03
N HIS A 880 27.19 22.55 -20.69
CA HIS A 880 28.40 21.98 -20.06
C HIS A 880 29.66 22.89 -20.05
N GLY A 881 30.61 22.56 -19.16
CA GLY A 881 32.06 22.83 -19.31
C GLY A 881 32.73 23.46 -18.07
N HIS A 882 34.03 23.26 -17.78
CA HIS A 882 35.01 22.31 -18.35
C HIS A 882 36.28 22.23 -17.45
N ALA A 883 36.97 21.07 -17.46
CA ALA A 883 38.36 20.85 -16.99
C ALA A 883 38.63 21.04 -15.46
N SER A 884 39.73 20.58 -14.85
CA SER A 884 40.93 19.86 -15.36
C SER A 884 41.41 18.78 -14.34
N SER A 885 42.48 18.03 -14.67
CA SER A 885 42.99 16.90 -13.86
C SER A 885 44.41 17.11 -13.33
N SER A 886 44.73 16.48 -12.19
CA SER A 886 46.12 16.21 -11.75
C SER A 886 46.15 14.98 -10.82
N SER A 887 47.27 14.27 -10.79
CA SER A 887 47.45 12.99 -10.08
C SER A 887 48.60 13.04 -9.08
N SER A 888 48.49 12.26 -7.99
CA SER A 888 49.61 11.81 -7.16
C SER A 888 49.13 10.72 -6.18
N SER A 889 50.04 10.17 -5.37
CA SER A 889 49.95 8.79 -4.84
C SER A 889 50.06 8.65 -3.31
N SER A 890 49.92 7.39 -2.86
CA SER A 890 50.57 6.76 -1.69
C SER A 890 50.07 6.99 -0.25
N SER A 891 49.65 5.86 0.35
CA SER A 891 50.00 5.32 1.68
C SER A 891 49.47 5.89 3.02
N SER A 892 49.15 4.91 3.89
CA SER A 892 49.32 4.88 5.36
C SER A 892 48.50 5.77 6.31
N SER A 893 47.45 5.15 6.87
CA SER A 893 47.18 4.98 8.32
C SER A 893 46.97 6.17 9.30
N ARG A 894 46.06 5.90 10.27
CA ARG A 894 45.79 6.57 11.57
C ARG A 894 44.73 7.68 11.61
N HIS A 895 44.18 7.84 12.83
CA HIS A 895 43.05 8.71 13.21
C HIS A 895 43.22 10.19 12.81
N ARG A 896 42.11 10.90 12.50
CA ARG A 896 41.35 11.69 13.52
C ARG A 896 40.39 12.77 12.92
N GLN A 897 39.09 12.63 13.18
CA GLN A 897 38.02 13.67 13.22
C GLN A 897 37.58 14.42 11.93
N GLN A 898 36.37 15.00 12.04
CA GLN A 898 35.69 15.98 11.16
C GLN A 898 35.05 15.43 9.86
N PRO A 899 34.03 16.11 9.28
CA PRO A 899 33.39 17.38 9.68
C PRO A 899 31.94 17.25 10.20
N LYS A 900 31.33 18.38 10.59
CA LYS A 900 29.87 18.50 10.76
C LYS A 900 29.23 18.88 9.41
N THR A 901 28.17 18.19 9.02
CA THR A 901 27.18 18.65 8.04
C THR A 901 25.79 18.51 8.63
N SER A 902 24.89 19.46 8.35
CA SER A 902 23.57 19.54 8.99
C SER A 902 22.56 18.56 8.37
N SER A 903 22.08 17.61 9.16
CA SER A 903 20.85 16.86 8.91
C SER A 903 19.90 17.02 10.10
N HIS A 904 18.59 17.04 9.84
CA HIS A 904 17.60 17.14 10.92
C HIS A 904 17.61 15.87 11.76
N THR A 905 17.89 16.00 13.06
CA THR A 905 17.85 14.90 14.02
C THR A 905 16.41 14.58 14.40
N ALA A 906 16.03 13.30 14.38
CA ALA A 906 14.77 12.84 14.97
C ALA A 906 14.72 13.19 16.47
N VAL A 907 13.54 13.56 16.97
CA VAL A 907 13.34 13.99 18.36
C VAL A 907 13.36 12.78 19.30
N ASP A 908 14.23 12.83 20.30
CA ASP A 908 14.30 11.84 21.37
C ASP A 908 13.26 12.14 22.45
N TRP A 909 12.02 11.68 22.19
CA TRP A 909 10.87 11.87 23.07
C TRP A 909 11.05 11.30 24.48
N GLY A 910 11.93 10.30 24.66
CA GLY A 910 12.21 9.72 25.96
C GLY A 910 12.86 10.71 26.92
N LYS A 911 13.82 11.50 26.41
CA LYS A 911 14.52 12.52 27.20
C LYS A 911 13.64 13.73 27.54
N MET A 912 12.75 14.15 26.63
CA MET A 912 11.84 15.27 26.90
C MET A 912 10.81 14.93 27.99
N ALA A 913 10.25 13.71 27.97
CA ALA A 913 9.35 13.25 29.04
C ALA A 913 10.05 13.14 30.41
N GLU A 914 11.33 12.75 30.42
CA GLU A 914 12.16 12.67 31.63
C GLU A 914 12.51 14.05 32.20
N GLN A 915 12.84 15.02 31.34
CA GLN A 915 13.10 16.40 31.74
C GLN A 915 11.85 17.09 32.31
N TRP A 916 10.68 16.91 31.68
CA TRP A 916 9.41 17.43 32.18
C TRP A 916 9.02 16.84 33.56
N LEU A 917 9.24 15.53 33.76
CA LEU A 917 9.00 14.89 35.05
C LEU A 917 9.90 15.46 36.17
N GLN A 918 11.18 15.69 35.89
CA GLN A 918 12.09 16.32 36.88
C GLN A 918 11.65 17.74 37.24
N GLU A 919 11.15 18.51 36.26
CA GLU A 919 10.63 19.86 36.48
C GLU A 919 9.35 19.85 37.33
N LYS A 920 8.38 18.98 37.02
CA LYS A 920 7.15 18.82 37.81
C LYS A 920 7.40 18.26 39.22
N GLU A 921 8.38 17.38 39.39
CA GLU A 921 8.76 16.91 40.73
C GLU A 921 9.45 18.02 41.53
N ALA A 922 10.27 18.86 40.89
CA ALA A 922 10.83 20.05 41.51
C ALA A 922 9.76 21.09 41.91
N GLU A 923 8.71 21.28 41.10
CA GLU A 923 7.54 22.10 41.48
C GLU A 923 6.81 21.54 42.71
N ARG A 924 6.54 20.23 42.77
CA ARG A 924 5.93 19.58 43.95
C ARG A 924 6.81 19.72 45.21
N ARG A 925 8.14 19.67 45.07
CA ARG A 925 9.09 19.91 46.18
C ARG A 925 9.08 21.37 46.64
N LYS A 926 8.96 22.34 45.72
CA LYS A 926 8.80 23.78 46.02
C LYS A 926 7.46 24.11 46.72
N GLN A 927 6.35 23.49 46.30
CA GLN A 927 5.06 23.66 46.99
C GLN A 927 5.10 23.11 48.43
N LYS A 928 5.75 21.96 48.66
CA LYS A 928 5.88 21.38 50.02
C LYS A 928 6.75 22.20 50.99
N THR A 929 7.52 23.18 50.51
CA THR A 929 8.43 23.98 51.37
C THR A 929 7.85 25.31 51.84
N ARG A 930 6.58 25.62 51.56
CA ARG A 930 5.95 26.92 51.91
C ARG A 930 4.73 26.81 52.83
N VAL A 931 4.92 26.22 54.00
CA VAL A 931 3.96 26.26 55.12
C VAL A 931 4.65 26.85 56.36
N THR A 932 4.23 28.04 56.77
CA THR A 932 4.65 28.66 58.04
C THR A 932 3.83 28.13 59.22
N PRO A 933 4.43 27.90 60.40
CA PRO A 933 3.71 27.32 61.54
C PRO A 933 2.69 28.27 62.16
N ARG A 934 1.57 27.73 62.63
CA ARG A 934 0.53 28.44 63.40
C ARG A 934 0.57 27.94 64.86
N PRO A 935 0.49 28.82 65.88
CA PRO A 935 0.68 28.43 67.28
C PRO A 935 -0.51 27.65 67.88
N SER A 936 -0.21 26.90 68.94
CA SER A 936 -1.15 26.08 69.74
C SER A 936 -1.92 26.92 70.79
N PRO A 937 -3.07 26.42 71.29
CA PRO A 937 -3.95 27.18 72.20
C PRO A 937 -3.51 27.16 73.67
N SER A 938 -4.13 28.00 74.50
CA SER A 938 -4.06 27.97 75.97
C SER A 938 -5.39 28.48 76.57
N PRO A 939 -5.74 28.12 77.83
CA PRO A 939 -7.13 28.15 78.29
C PRO A 939 -7.55 29.41 79.08
N MET A 940 -8.87 29.68 79.00
CA MET A 940 -9.75 30.36 79.97
C MET A 940 -9.18 30.80 81.33
N ILE A 941 -9.28 32.10 81.68
CA ILE A 941 -10.28 32.69 82.64
C ILE A 941 -10.06 34.20 82.94
N GLU A 942 -11.18 34.89 83.24
CA GLU A 942 -11.36 36.18 83.97
C GLU A 942 -11.04 37.59 83.42
N SER A 943 -11.99 38.49 83.75
CA SER A 943 -11.90 39.95 83.97
C SER A 943 -11.72 40.96 82.82
N THR A 944 -12.80 41.73 82.60
CA THR A 944 -12.90 43.15 82.20
C THR A 944 -12.13 44.10 83.17
N PRO A 945 -11.97 45.44 82.92
CA PRO A 945 -12.72 46.32 81.99
C PRO A 945 -11.94 47.43 81.21
N MET A 946 -12.67 48.04 80.25
CA MET A 946 -12.72 49.48 79.86
C MET A 946 -11.48 50.36 79.46
N SER A 947 -11.75 51.17 78.42
CA SER A 947 -11.56 52.65 78.33
C SER A 947 -10.31 53.34 77.72
N ILE A 948 -10.58 54.01 76.56
CA ILE A 948 -10.44 55.47 76.29
C ILE A 948 -9.09 56.09 75.79
N ALA A 949 -9.26 56.95 74.77
CA ALA A 949 -8.44 58.08 74.28
C ALA A 949 -7.11 57.83 73.52
N GLY A 950 -6.83 58.74 72.56
CA GLY A 950 -5.61 58.76 71.75
C GLY A 950 -5.70 59.54 70.42
N ASP A 951 -6.13 60.81 70.43
CA ASP A 951 -6.18 61.66 69.24
C ASP A 951 -4.78 62.00 68.68
N ALA A 952 -4.67 62.11 67.34
CA ALA A 952 -4.03 63.24 66.65
C ALA A 952 -4.08 63.11 65.10
N THR A 953 -4.89 63.95 64.44
CA THR A 953 -4.72 64.35 63.02
C THR A 953 -3.68 65.49 62.93
N PRO A 954 -3.06 65.81 61.76
CA PRO A 954 -3.74 66.72 60.81
C PRO A 954 -3.36 66.63 59.30
N LEU A 955 -4.25 67.18 58.45
CA LEU A 955 -4.07 67.67 57.05
C LEU A 955 -3.71 66.61 55.96
N LEU A 956 -4.38 66.44 54.81
CA LEU A 956 -5.08 67.31 53.82
C LEU A 956 -4.18 68.12 52.88
N ASP A 957 -4.20 67.76 51.59
CA ASP A 957 -4.80 68.50 50.45
C ASP A 957 -4.71 67.60 49.17
N GLU A 958 -5.79 67.38 48.41
CA GLU A 958 -6.22 68.05 47.15
C GLU A 958 -5.27 67.85 45.92
N MET A 959 -5.73 67.70 44.66
CA MET A 959 -7.08 67.78 44.08
C MET A 959 -7.22 66.99 42.74
N ASP A 960 -8.47 66.70 42.36
CA ASP A 960 -9.07 66.24 41.09
C ASP A 960 -8.23 66.20 39.78
N ARG A 961 -8.38 65.12 38.99
CA ARG A 961 -9.50 64.96 38.02
C ARG A 961 -9.62 63.56 37.41
#